data_AF-A0A8S3PTC6-F1
#
_entry.id   AF-A0A8S3PTC6-F1
#
_cell.length_a   1.000
_cell.length_b   1.000
_cell.length_c   1.000
_cell.angle_alpha   90.00
_cell.angle_beta   90.00
_cell.angle_gamma   90.00
#
_symmetry.space_group_name_H-M   'P 1'
#
loop_
_entity.id
_entity.type
_entity.pdbx_description
1 polymer ?
#
loop_
_entity_poly.entity_id
_entity_poly.type
_entity_poly.pdbx_seq_one_letter_code
_entity_poly.pdbx_strand_id
1 'polypeptide(L)'
;MQKLEDTVSNKLNIMDIEMQHRLHVNELNMKHLIEINELKTKISTLSQGYGQHPPVQQTPNYTNAPWAPPVQQTLNYANAPPTMQNMHGYWQNLRTPGYTNILPQALYNQVIRPPPYVQPGFIRPSAPVTTHQTITPVLTQHNINRRTHEKNNEQQYAYYTRQQVQNPASIAKHHVNHLGHPTQIARNSTNDKILQPCKNIQQNKSDDHNSLSKEINQKVPREKANKNSKQRAPTTDVHNETRQTLSARIDKNTTQHKHEETEKSPENSKSNAGNSQNNREHFLEHGRASTNKGTKGDRAKIGNISVVAPTCADDIALLASNQHEIQALLDIVHDSTKRDLVTINPNKSDLVPLTTKCENFSVQLGNDIIDQKTETKHLGLVRDSKNKLNIEDRLKTARKTVYAMLGPGLHARKGMSPIVALKVWQTYAIPRCLYGIEIMNYTKTDILKLERLQQQVCRQIQGLPNRTANAATYVMLGVEPIQSTIDRLVLTFFGGIIQDSASIEFMIIERQLCMSPPNSNNFINRLKEILDKYGLPKAQEIMNNKPTKEIWKRTVKKAINMHWEKQWLVEKENKTTMQYLEINQQPIGKPHQIWQLVPNTTIEVKKAEIKARLITRTYTLQSDREKFTRGRESDKCLLCETSREDTHHFLITCTALKIERDKHLSVLKSYMKNNTPVGTFNRVEEQGLLVLFILNPSATKFKELFKLKKSICKDIEAITRTLCYSLHIKRTLLNQTKA
;
A
#
# COMPACT_ATOMS: atom_id res chain seq x y z
N MET A 1 -3.06 7.92 54.27
CA MET A 1 -1.63 8.13 54.55
C MET A 1 -0.87 6.96 53.93
N GLN A 2 0.25 6.45 54.47
CA GLN A 2 1.10 5.34 53.99
C GLN A 2 0.95 4.93 52.51
N LYS A 3 -0.03 4.10 52.13
CA LYS A 3 -0.26 3.68 50.72
C LYS A 3 -0.34 4.84 49.72
N LEU A 4 -0.75 6.03 50.17
CA LEU A 4 -0.77 7.26 49.37
C LEU A 4 0.64 7.86 49.23
N GLU A 5 1.40 7.95 50.33
CA GLU A 5 2.81 8.36 50.34
C GLU A 5 3.67 7.40 49.51
N ASP A 6 3.49 6.09 49.67
CA ASP A 6 4.15 5.05 48.86
C ASP A 6 3.86 5.25 47.36
N THR A 7 2.62 5.63 47.01
CA THR A 7 2.22 5.90 45.62
C THR A 7 2.81 7.20 45.08
N VAL A 8 2.94 8.24 45.90
CA VAL A 8 3.57 9.51 45.52
C VAL A 8 5.09 9.34 45.36
N SER A 9 5.75 8.68 46.32
CA SER A 9 7.18 8.36 46.27
C SER A 9 7.55 7.52 45.05
N ASN A 10 6.76 6.50 44.71
CA ASN A 10 6.97 5.72 43.48
C ASN A 10 6.77 6.57 42.21
N LYS A 11 5.83 7.53 42.18
CA LYS A 11 5.66 8.44 41.04
C LYS A 11 6.83 9.41 40.87
N LEU A 12 7.35 9.97 41.96
CA LEU A 12 8.51 10.86 41.94
C LEU A 12 9.76 10.13 41.43
N ASN A 13 10.05 8.93 41.95
CA ASN A 13 11.15 8.09 41.44
C ASN A 13 11.02 7.77 39.93
N ILE A 14 9.79 7.52 39.43
CA ILE A 14 9.56 7.31 37.98
C ILE A 14 9.81 8.60 37.18
N MET A 15 9.39 9.76 37.69
CA MET A 15 9.64 11.06 37.05
C MET A 15 11.14 11.39 36.98
N ASP A 16 11.90 11.15 38.05
CA ASP A 16 13.35 11.38 38.06
C ASP A 16 14.08 10.45 37.08
N ILE A 17 13.70 9.17 37.01
CA ILE A 17 14.24 8.23 36.02
C ILE A 17 13.92 8.69 34.58
N GLU A 18 12.70 9.18 34.31
CA GLU A 18 12.37 9.77 33.01
C GLU A 18 13.17 11.05 32.72
N MET A 19 13.43 11.90 33.73
CA MET A 19 14.22 13.11 33.55
C MET A 19 15.69 12.80 33.25
N GLN A 20 16.31 11.90 34.02
CA GLN A 20 17.69 11.46 33.80
C GLN A 20 17.86 10.80 32.42
N HIS A 21 16.90 9.96 32.00
CA HIS A 21 16.92 9.38 30.65
C HIS A 21 16.80 10.46 29.55
N ARG A 22 16.01 11.53 29.75
CA ARG A 22 15.91 12.64 28.79
C ARG A 22 17.22 13.44 28.72
N LEU A 23 17.86 13.71 29.86
CA LEU A 23 19.15 14.40 29.92
C LEU A 23 20.24 13.61 29.18
N HIS A 24 20.36 12.31 29.45
CA HIS A 24 21.35 11.46 28.78
C HIS A 24 21.12 11.34 27.27
N VAL A 25 19.86 11.23 26.81
CA VAL A 25 19.54 11.26 25.37
C VAL A 25 19.92 12.60 24.72
N ASN A 26 19.70 13.72 25.40
CA ASN A 26 20.11 15.05 24.90
C ASN A 26 21.64 15.19 24.83
N GLU A 27 22.36 14.66 25.82
CA GLU A 27 23.83 14.62 25.84
C GLU A 27 24.41 13.83 24.65
N LEU A 28 23.86 12.64 24.37
CA LEU A 28 24.23 11.82 23.22
C LEU A 28 23.92 12.53 21.88
N ASN A 29 22.77 13.20 21.77
CA ASN A 29 22.42 13.98 20.59
C ASN A 29 23.38 15.17 20.36
N MET A 30 23.83 15.84 21.42
CA MET A 30 24.83 16.90 21.35
C MET A 30 26.20 16.38 20.88
N LYS A 31 26.64 15.22 21.39
CA LYS A 31 27.90 14.58 20.96
C LYS A 31 27.89 14.26 19.47
N HIS A 32 26.84 13.62 18.95
CA HIS A 32 26.69 13.38 17.50
C HIS A 32 26.64 14.69 16.68
N LEU A 33 26.05 15.76 17.20
CA LEU A 33 26.00 17.07 16.53
C LEU A 33 27.39 17.71 16.37
N ILE A 34 28.27 17.51 17.35
CA ILE A 34 29.67 17.96 17.29
C ILE A 34 30.44 17.16 16.24
N GLU A 35 30.36 15.83 16.26
CA GLU A 35 31.01 14.95 15.27
C GLU A 35 30.57 15.27 13.83
N ILE A 36 29.27 15.51 13.61
CA ILE A 36 28.72 15.89 12.30
C ILE A 36 29.29 17.23 11.82
N ASN A 37 29.50 18.19 12.72
CA ASN A 37 30.05 19.49 12.34
C ASN A 37 31.57 19.43 12.11
N GLU A 38 32.33 18.65 12.88
CA GLU A 38 33.73 18.35 12.56
C GLU A 38 33.89 17.71 11.18
N LEU A 39 33.03 16.74 10.84
CA LEU A 39 33.06 16.08 9.53
C LEU A 39 32.78 17.07 8.39
N LYS A 40 31.83 18.01 8.56
CA LYS A 40 31.61 19.09 7.59
C LYS A 40 32.85 19.97 7.42
N THR A 41 33.49 20.37 8.51
CA THR A 41 34.73 21.19 8.46
C THR A 41 35.85 20.46 7.72
N LYS A 42 36.05 19.16 8.01
CA LYS A 42 37.03 18.29 7.34
C LYS A 42 36.73 18.10 5.85
N ILE A 43 35.46 18.03 5.45
CA ILE A 43 35.04 18.01 4.03
C ILE A 43 35.30 19.37 3.36
N SER A 44 35.04 20.48 4.07
CA SER A 44 35.27 21.84 3.55
C SER A 44 36.75 22.09 3.23
N THR A 45 37.68 21.73 4.12
CA THR A 45 39.11 21.88 3.86
C THR A 45 39.61 20.98 2.74
N LEU A 46 39.10 19.74 2.63
CA LEU A 46 39.39 18.86 1.48
C LEU A 46 38.90 19.45 0.14
N SER A 47 37.75 20.13 0.13
CA SER A 47 37.23 20.76 -1.10
C SER A 47 38.04 21.97 -1.58
N GLN A 48 38.78 22.64 -0.68
CA GLN A 48 39.64 23.78 -1.02
C GLN A 48 40.98 23.39 -1.66
N GLY A 49 41.37 22.11 -1.62
CA GLY A 49 42.60 21.60 -2.23
C GLY A 49 42.54 21.36 -3.75
N TYR A 50 41.35 21.34 -4.35
CA TYR A 50 41.13 21.03 -5.77
C TYR A 50 40.71 22.28 -6.55
N GLY A 51 41.66 23.18 -6.85
CA GLY A 51 41.31 24.53 -7.30
C GLY A 51 42.30 25.35 -8.14
N GLN A 52 43.38 24.78 -8.70
CA GLN A 52 44.17 25.48 -9.73
C GLN A 52 44.63 24.55 -10.87
N HIS A 53 44.26 24.92 -12.09
CA HIS A 53 44.95 24.53 -13.33
C HIS A 53 45.68 25.77 -13.89
N PRO A 54 46.85 25.61 -14.53
CA PRO A 54 47.59 26.73 -15.10
C PRO A 54 46.86 27.33 -16.31
N PRO A 55 47.04 28.64 -16.59
CA PRO A 55 46.37 29.33 -17.69
C PRO A 55 46.91 28.90 -19.06
N VAL A 56 46.00 28.74 -20.03
CA VAL A 56 46.34 28.52 -21.44
C VAL A 56 46.72 29.86 -22.09
N GLN A 57 47.86 29.90 -22.78
CA GLN A 57 48.32 31.09 -23.50
C GLN A 57 47.52 31.31 -24.79
N GLN A 58 47.28 32.57 -25.14
CA GLN A 58 46.63 32.98 -26.39
C GLN A 58 47.67 33.12 -27.51
N THR A 59 47.30 32.75 -28.74
CA THR A 59 48.06 33.02 -29.96
C THR A 59 47.35 34.08 -30.83
N PRO A 60 48.08 34.90 -31.61
CA PRO A 60 47.52 36.07 -32.28
C PRO A 60 46.88 35.78 -33.66
N ASN A 61 46.11 36.74 -34.14
CA ASN A 61 45.42 36.72 -35.44
C ASN A 61 46.36 36.63 -36.65
N TYR A 62 45.87 36.00 -37.73
CA TYR A 62 46.31 36.23 -39.10
C TYR A 62 45.12 36.28 -40.06
N THR A 63 45.25 37.00 -41.18
CA THR A 63 44.15 37.38 -42.08
C THR A 63 44.44 37.07 -43.56
N ASN A 64 43.35 36.80 -44.31
CA ASN A 64 43.19 36.88 -45.78
C ASN A 64 43.61 35.70 -46.69
N ALA A 65 42.58 35.12 -47.36
CA ALA A 65 42.55 34.63 -48.75
C ALA A 65 43.32 33.33 -49.15
N PRO A 66 43.02 32.71 -50.32
CA PRO A 66 41.70 32.35 -50.88
C PRO A 66 41.61 30.86 -51.38
N TRP A 67 40.60 30.55 -52.22
CA TRP A 67 40.32 29.28 -52.97
C TRP A 67 41.56 28.48 -53.45
N ALA A 68 41.54 27.13 -53.65
CA ALA A 68 40.55 26.29 -54.35
C ALA A 68 40.62 24.76 -53.93
N PRO A 69 40.03 23.75 -54.67
CA PRO A 69 39.61 22.45 -54.08
C PRO A 69 40.47 21.19 -54.47
N PRO A 70 39.92 19.94 -54.53
CA PRO A 70 40.13 18.91 -53.50
C PRO A 70 41.03 17.72 -53.93
N VAL A 71 41.64 17.04 -52.95
CA VAL A 71 42.37 15.77 -53.16
C VAL A 71 41.99 14.75 -52.08
N GLN A 72 41.76 13.50 -52.49
CA GLN A 72 41.57 12.36 -51.59
C GLN A 72 42.92 11.87 -51.04
N GLN A 73 43.01 11.58 -49.74
CA GLN A 73 44.02 10.64 -49.25
C GLN A 73 43.51 9.84 -48.04
N THR A 74 43.60 8.52 -48.18
CA THR A 74 43.30 7.55 -47.11
C THR A 74 44.48 7.44 -46.15
N LEU A 75 44.23 7.50 -44.84
CA LEU A 75 45.22 7.09 -43.83
C LEU A 75 44.53 6.32 -42.69
N ASN A 76 45.15 5.20 -42.31
CA ASN A 76 44.65 4.30 -41.28
C ASN A 76 44.95 4.85 -39.88
N TYR A 77 43.98 4.76 -38.97
CA TYR A 77 44.23 4.86 -37.53
C TYR A 77 43.88 3.54 -36.82
N ALA A 78 44.93 2.84 -36.39
CA ALA A 78 44.84 1.82 -35.36
C ALA A 78 44.82 2.48 -33.95
N ASN A 79 44.76 1.64 -32.92
CA ASN A 79 44.80 1.96 -31.48
C ASN A 79 43.48 2.46 -30.87
N ALA A 80 42.72 1.53 -30.31
CA ALA A 80 41.59 1.81 -29.41
C ALA A 80 42.08 2.00 -27.94
N PRO A 81 41.47 2.91 -27.16
CA PRO A 81 41.75 3.02 -25.71
C PRO A 81 41.23 1.81 -24.89
N PRO A 82 41.75 1.61 -23.65
CA PRO A 82 41.63 0.33 -22.94
C PRO A 82 40.30 0.09 -22.19
N THR A 83 40.07 -1.17 -21.84
CA THR A 83 38.85 -1.68 -21.18
C THR A 83 38.83 -1.47 -19.65
N MET A 84 37.62 -1.41 -19.07
CA MET A 84 37.41 -1.27 -17.63
C MET A 84 37.77 -2.56 -16.85
N GLN A 85 39.00 -2.67 -16.37
CA GLN A 85 39.37 -3.63 -15.30
C GLN A 85 40.06 -2.99 -14.07
N ASN A 86 40.65 -1.79 -14.18
CA ASN A 86 41.51 -1.21 -13.12
C ASN A 86 40.78 -0.33 -12.07
N MET A 87 39.48 -0.48 -11.84
CA MET A 87 38.73 0.26 -10.80
C MET A 87 38.33 -0.57 -9.56
N HIS A 88 38.95 -1.73 -9.33
CA HIS A 88 38.63 -2.58 -8.16
C HIS A 88 39.48 -2.32 -6.90
N GLY A 89 40.62 -1.62 -7.01
CA GLY A 89 41.52 -1.36 -5.88
C GLY A 89 41.08 -0.25 -4.92
N TYR A 90 40.37 0.78 -5.42
CA TYR A 90 40.24 2.06 -4.71
C TYR A 90 39.17 2.12 -3.60
N TRP A 91 38.38 1.05 -3.40
CA TRP A 91 37.25 1.02 -2.46
C TRP A 91 37.49 0.21 -1.17
N GLN A 92 38.71 -0.24 -0.89
CA GLN A 92 39.00 -1.06 0.29
C GLN A 92 39.46 -0.28 1.54
N ASN A 93 39.98 0.94 1.39
CA ASN A 93 40.70 1.65 2.46
C ASN A 93 39.87 2.63 3.30
N LEU A 94 38.54 2.48 3.34
CA LEU A 94 37.66 3.23 4.26
C LEU A 94 36.80 2.26 5.09
N ARG A 95 37.33 1.86 6.25
CA ARG A 95 36.59 1.14 7.31
C ARG A 95 36.92 1.73 8.68
N THR A 96 35.92 2.29 9.33
CA THR A 96 35.88 2.42 10.80
C THR A 96 35.05 1.28 11.39
N PRO A 97 35.37 0.78 12.60
CA PRO A 97 34.70 -0.38 13.18
C PRO A 97 33.40 0.00 13.91
N GLY A 98 32.24 -0.29 13.31
CA GLY A 98 30.95 -0.10 13.97
C GLY A 98 29.75 -0.57 13.15
N TYR A 99 28.80 -1.24 13.82
CA TYR A 99 27.50 -1.71 13.32
C TYR A 99 27.49 -2.81 12.23
N THR A 100 26.70 -3.85 12.48
CA THR A 100 26.65 -5.09 11.68
C THR A 100 25.38 -5.19 10.82
N ASN A 101 25.61 -5.36 9.51
CA ASN A 101 24.81 -6.05 8.49
C ASN A 101 23.36 -6.48 8.82
N ILE A 102 22.39 -5.96 8.06
CA ILE A 102 21.20 -6.74 7.63
C ILE A 102 20.91 -6.52 6.14
N LEU A 103 21.78 -7.03 5.25
CA LEU A 103 21.45 -7.41 3.85
C LEU A 103 22.65 -8.13 3.19
N PRO A 104 22.51 -9.33 2.61
CA PRO A 104 23.59 -9.97 1.85
C PRO A 104 23.81 -9.30 0.49
N GLN A 105 25.06 -8.94 0.19
CA GLN A 105 25.51 -8.34 -1.08
C GLN A 105 25.04 -9.10 -2.33
N ALA A 106 24.89 -10.43 -2.21
CA ALA A 106 24.43 -11.32 -3.28
C ALA A 106 23.07 -10.94 -3.91
N LEU A 107 22.19 -10.27 -3.17
CA LEU A 107 20.89 -9.83 -3.70
C LEU A 107 20.97 -8.57 -4.58
N TYR A 108 22.01 -7.74 -4.43
CA TYR A 108 22.16 -6.51 -5.20
C TYR A 108 22.55 -6.82 -6.66
N ASN A 109 23.53 -7.70 -6.85
CA ASN A 109 24.14 -7.98 -8.15
C ASN A 109 23.25 -8.81 -9.11
N GLN A 110 22.15 -9.41 -8.64
CA GLN A 110 21.26 -10.25 -9.47
C GLN A 110 20.03 -9.51 -10.02
N VAL A 111 19.74 -8.29 -9.57
CA VAL A 111 18.47 -7.59 -9.88
C VAL A 111 18.62 -6.56 -11.02
N ILE A 112 19.84 -6.15 -11.35
CA ILE A 112 20.12 -5.03 -12.27
C ILE A 112 20.92 -5.47 -13.51
N ARG A 113 20.49 -6.55 -14.16
CA ARG A 113 20.88 -6.88 -15.55
C ARG A 113 19.66 -7.31 -16.37
N PRO A 114 19.28 -6.62 -17.45
CA PRO A 114 18.34 -7.16 -18.42
C PRO A 114 19.00 -8.31 -19.20
N PRO A 115 18.26 -9.37 -19.57
CA PRO A 115 18.77 -10.37 -20.50
C PRO A 115 18.88 -9.77 -21.92
N PRO A 116 19.84 -10.23 -22.75
CA PRO A 116 19.91 -9.83 -24.15
C PRO A 116 18.66 -10.31 -24.92
N TYR A 117 18.23 -9.51 -25.90
CA TYR A 117 17.17 -9.88 -26.83
C TYR A 117 17.66 -10.98 -27.79
N VAL A 118 16.82 -11.99 -28.02
CA VAL A 118 17.04 -13.03 -29.04
C VAL A 118 15.83 -13.03 -29.97
N GLN A 119 16.08 -12.93 -31.28
CA GLN A 119 15.04 -12.96 -32.33
C GLN A 119 14.46 -14.38 -32.47
N PRO A 120 13.14 -14.55 -32.71
CA PRO A 120 12.52 -15.86 -32.86
C PRO A 120 12.72 -16.44 -34.27
N GLY A 121 13.55 -17.50 -34.38
CA GLY A 121 13.63 -18.33 -35.58
C GLY A 121 12.44 -19.30 -35.70
N PHE A 122 11.99 -19.57 -36.93
CA PHE A 122 10.89 -20.50 -37.22
C PHE A 122 11.31 -21.98 -37.06
N ILE A 123 10.32 -22.83 -36.74
CA ILE A 123 10.47 -24.30 -36.69
C ILE A 123 9.68 -24.92 -37.86
N ARG A 124 10.27 -25.92 -38.53
CA ARG A 124 9.54 -27.03 -39.16
C ARG A 124 10.17 -28.36 -38.74
N PRO A 125 9.38 -29.41 -38.45
CA PRO A 125 9.90 -30.72 -38.07
C PRO A 125 9.99 -31.69 -39.26
N SER A 126 10.90 -32.64 -39.16
CA SER A 126 10.89 -33.91 -39.91
C SER A 126 11.24 -35.05 -38.94
N ALA A 127 10.73 -36.25 -39.22
CA ALA A 127 10.82 -37.41 -38.32
C ALA A 127 11.64 -38.56 -39.00
N PRO A 128 11.58 -39.83 -38.55
CA PRO A 128 12.62 -40.35 -37.65
C PRO A 128 13.38 -41.56 -38.24
N VAL A 129 14.53 -41.90 -37.65
CA VAL A 129 15.25 -43.15 -37.91
C VAL A 129 15.66 -43.82 -36.60
N THR A 130 15.54 -45.14 -36.55
CA THR A 130 15.83 -46.03 -35.41
C THR A 130 17.17 -46.74 -35.54
N THR A 131 17.87 -46.97 -34.42
CA THR A 131 18.66 -48.21 -34.21
C THR A 131 18.96 -48.46 -32.71
N HIS A 132 19.21 -49.73 -32.37
CA HIS A 132 19.73 -50.19 -31.07
C HIS A 132 21.23 -49.82 -30.94
N GLN A 133 21.84 -49.70 -29.75
CA GLN A 133 22.34 -50.87 -28.99
C GLN A 133 22.70 -50.56 -27.53
N THR A 134 22.79 -51.62 -26.73
CA THR A 134 23.20 -51.67 -25.33
C THR A 134 24.71 -51.55 -25.12
N ILE A 135 25.14 -50.86 -24.06
CA ILE A 135 26.31 -51.24 -23.24
C ILE A 135 26.08 -50.80 -21.78
N THR A 136 26.47 -51.68 -20.87
CA THR A 136 26.68 -51.50 -19.41
C THR A 136 28.04 -52.15 -19.12
N PRO A 137 28.82 -51.79 -18.06
CA PRO A 137 28.33 -51.90 -16.67
C PRO A 137 29.07 -51.07 -15.57
N VAL A 138 28.82 -51.43 -14.30
CA VAL A 138 29.66 -51.27 -13.09
C VAL A 138 29.69 -49.90 -12.34
N LEU A 139 29.13 -49.94 -11.11
CA LEU A 139 29.38 -49.12 -9.90
C LEU A 139 29.16 -47.58 -9.96
N THR A 140 28.87 -46.86 -8.86
CA THR A 140 28.84 -47.23 -7.42
C THR A 140 27.58 -46.69 -6.75
N GLN A 141 27.00 -47.42 -5.79
CA GLN A 141 25.84 -46.96 -5.01
C GLN A 141 26.25 -46.10 -3.80
N HIS A 142 25.67 -44.90 -3.65
CA HIS A 142 25.35 -44.31 -2.33
C HIS A 142 24.32 -43.15 -2.46
N ASN A 143 23.55 -42.90 -1.39
CA ASN A 143 22.70 -41.72 -1.19
C ASN A 143 21.53 -41.44 -2.17
N ILE A 144 20.59 -42.38 -2.34
CA ILE A 144 19.21 -42.07 -2.77
C ILE A 144 18.20 -42.60 -1.74
N ASN A 145 17.85 -41.78 -0.75
CA ASN A 145 16.66 -42.03 0.10
C ASN A 145 16.05 -40.76 0.76
N ARG A 146 16.26 -39.57 0.15
CA ARG A 146 15.80 -38.28 0.73
C ARG A 146 15.09 -37.32 -0.24
N ARG A 147 14.81 -37.74 -1.48
CA ARG A 147 14.20 -36.89 -2.55
C ARG A 147 12.82 -37.33 -3.05
N THR A 148 12.30 -38.46 -2.60
CA THR A 148 10.97 -38.98 -2.96
C THR A 148 9.84 -38.29 -2.19
N HIS A 149 10.06 -37.93 -0.92
CA HIS A 149 9.00 -37.48 -0.01
C HIS A 149 8.47 -36.05 -0.27
N GLU A 150 9.25 -35.18 -0.92
CA GLU A 150 8.84 -33.79 -1.19
C GLU A 150 8.03 -33.64 -2.49
N LYS A 151 8.36 -34.38 -3.55
CA LYS A 151 7.71 -34.26 -4.87
C LYS A 151 6.21 -34.55 -4.84
N ASN A 152 5.78 -35.56 -4.09
CA ASN A 152 4.37 -35.97 -4.05
C ASN A 152 3.46 -34.87 -3.47
N ASN A 153 3.94 -34.10 -2.49
CA ASN A 153 3.19 -32.98 -1.91
C ASN A 153 3.09 -31.77 -2.85
N GLU A 154 4.05 -31.57 -3.76
CA GLU A 154 3.97 -30.49 -4.76
C GLU A 154 3.01 -30.83 -5.90
N GLN A 155 3.07 -32.05 -6.43
CA GLN A 155 2.20 -32.47 -7.55
C GLN A 155 0.72 -32.43 -7.18
N GLN A 156 0.34 -32.89 -5.99
CA GLN A 156 -1.06 -32.97 -5.56
C GLN A 156 -1.72 -31.57 -5.38
N TYR A 157 -0.93 -30.54 -5.03
CA TYR A 157 -1.40 -29.15 -4.96
C TYR A 157 -1.28 -28.38 -6.29
N ALA A 158 -0.30 -28.71 -7.13
CA ALA A 158 -0.18 -28.14 -8.47
C ALA A 158 -1.37 -28.52 -9.36
N TYR A 159 -1.88 -29.75 -9.23
CA TYR A 159 -3.07 -30.23 -9.93
C TYR A 159 -4.31 -29.38 -9.60
N TYR A 160 -4.62 -29.23 -8.31
CA TYR A 160 -5.74 -28.40 -7.82
C TYR A 160 -5.66 -26.93 -8.26
N THR A 161 -4.44 -26.40 -8.43
CA THR A 161 -4.24 -25.00 -8.83
C THR A 161 -4.44 -24.79 -10.34
N ARG A 162 -4.32 -25.84 -11.17
CA ARG A 162 -4.50 -25.73 -12.64
C ARG A 162 -5.96 -25.89 -13.09
N GLN A 163 -6.78 -26.71 -12.42
CA GLN A 163 -8.15 -26.98 -12.89
C GLN A 163 -9.14 -25.80 -12.75
N GLN A 164 -8.86 -24.77 -11.95
CA GLN A 164 -9.81 -23.66 -11.72
C GLN A 164 -9.64 -22.44 -12.64
N VAL A 165 -9.02 -22.61 -13.83
CA VAL A 165 -8.77 -21.50 -14.78
C VAL A 165 -9.31 -21.77 -16.21
N GLN A 166 -9.87 -22.97 -16.48
CA GLN A 166 -10.38 -23.33 -17.82
C GLN A 166 -11.71 -24.10 -17.79
N ASN A 167 -12.84 -23.39 -17.65
CA ASN A 167 -14.06 -23.70 -18.42
C ASN A 167 -15.15 -22.61 -18.29
N PRO A 168 -15.66 -22.06 -19.41
CA PRO A 168 -16.94 -21.35 -19.41
C PRO A 168 -17.86 -21.70 -20.60
N ALA A 169 -18.03 -22.98 -20.95
CA ALA A 169 -19.09 -23.41 -21.89
C ALA A 169 -19.46 -24.90 -21.73
N SER A 170 -20.74 -25.23 -21.40
CA SER A 170 -21.41 -26.54 -21.70
C SER A 170 -22.74 -26.82 -20.95
N ILE A 171 -23.70 -25.89 -20.87
CA ILE A 171 -25.11 -26.25 -20.59
C ILE A 171 -26.05 -25.41 -21.47
N ALA A 172 -26.54 -26.00 -22.57
CA ALA A 172 -27.84 -25.75 -23.23
C ALA A 172 -27.87 -26.40 -24.63
N LYS A 173 -28.56 -27.55 -24.77
CA LYS A 173 -29.08 -28.06 -26.05
C LYS A 173 -30.26 -28.99 -25.75
N HIS A 174 -31.46 -28.63 -26.22
CA HIS A 174 -32.49 -29.56 -26.69
C HIS A 174 -33.66 -28.77 -27.33
N HIS A 175 -34.02 -29.12 -28.57
CA HIS A 175 -35.23 -28.70 -29.32
C HIS A 175 -35.43 -27.19 -29.64
N VAL A 176 -36.01 -26.79 -30.79
CA VAL A 176 -36.04 -27.43 -32.13
C VAL A 176 -36.20 -26.34 -33.22
N ASN A 177 -35.93 -26.72 -34.47
CA ASN A 177 -36.05 -25.97 -35.75
C ASN A 177 -37.06 -24.81 -35.83
N HIS A 178 -36.70 -23.73 -36.56
CA HIS A 178 -37.26 -23.48 -37.91
C HIS A 178 -36.44 -22.46 -38.75
N LEU A 179 -36.76 -22.43 -40.05
CA LEU A 179 -36.11 -21.76 -41.19
C LEU A 179 -36.03 -20.22 -41.11
N GLY A 180 -35.10 -19.60 -41.87
CA GLY A 180 -35.27 -18.20 -42.34
C GLY A 180 -34.02 -17.33 -42.54
N HIS A 181 -33.58 -17.16 -43.78
CA HIS A 181 -32.63 -16.14 -44.25
C HIS A 181 -32.98 -15.82 -45.73
N PRO A 182 -32.55 -14.69 -46.33
CA PRO A 182 -32.18 -13.39 -45.77
C PRO A 182 -32.87 -12.20 -46.50
N THR A 183 -32.77 -10.97 -45.99
CA THR A 183 -32.79 -9.76 -46.86
C THR A 183 -32.11 -8.57 -46.20
N GLN A 184 -31.45 -7.75 -47.02
CA GLN A 184 -31.00 -6.40 -46.67
C GLN A 184 -32.05 -5.38 -47.14
N ILE A 185 -32.13 -4.21 -46.51
CA ILE A 185 -32.32 -2.89 -47.15
C ILE A 185 -32.09 -1.79 -46.10
N ALA A 186 -31.83 -0.56 -46.55
CA ALA A 186 -31.28 0.53 -45.74
C ALA A 186 -32.27 1.70 -45.56
N ARG A 187 -31.89 2.67 -44.70
CA ARG A 187 -32.46 4.04 -44.55
C ARG A 187 -33.90 4.05 -43.99
N ASN A 188 -34.32 5.00 -43.14
CA ASN A 188 -33.91 6.41 -43.01
C ASN A 188 -34.07 6.94 -41.58
N SER A 189 -33.74 8.21 -41.37
CA SER A 189 -34.02 8.99 -40.15
C SER A 189 -35.42 9.62 -40.16
N THR A 190 -36.00 9.89 -38.98
CA THR A 190 -36.59 11.21 -38.63
C THR A 190 -37.08 11.31 -37.16
N ASN A 191 -36.78 12.46 -36.54
CA ASN A 191 -37.62 13.32 -35.69
C ASN A 191 -38.44 12.76 -34.49
N ASP A 192 -37.98 13.14 -33.29
CA ASP A 192 -38.67 14.01 -32.30
C ASP A 192 -39.96 13.62 -31.55
N LYS A 193 -39.88 13.89 -30.22
CA LYS A 193 -40.92 14.44 -29.31
C LYS A 193 -42.22 13.64 -29.06
N ILE A 194 -42.41 13.19 -27.81
CA ILE A 194 -43.34 13.81 -26.82
C ILE A 194 -43.14 13.19 -25.42
N LEU A 195 -43.76 13.80 -24.39
CA LEU A 195 -43.53 13.62 -22.95
C LEU A 195 -44.79 13.13 -22.21
N GLN A 196 -44.62 12.78 -20.92
CA GLN A 196 -45.64 12.58 -19.86
C GLN A 196 -46.38 11.20 -19.78
N PRO A 197 -46.94 10.81 -18.60
CA PRO A 197 -47.03 9.41 -18.18
C PRO A 197 -48.44 8.88 -17.79
N CYS A 198 -48.54 7.58 -17.55
CA CYS A 198 -49.72 6.93 -16.95
C CYS A 198 -49.54 6.60 -15.45
N LYS A 199 -50.65 6.71 -14.69
CA LYS A 199 -50.80 6.21 -13.30
C LYS A 199 -51.69 4.97 -13.29
N ASN A 200 -51.55 4.16 -12.23
CA ASN A 200 -52.55 3.29 -11.57
C ASN A 200 -53.53 2.45 -12.40
N ILE A 201 -53.70 1.17 -12.02
CA ILE A 201 -54.99 0.63 -11.51
C ILE A 201 -54.75 -0.67 -10.71
N GLN A 202 -55.79 -1.22 -10.10
CA GLN A 202 -55.77 -2.08 -8.92
C GLN A 202 -55.91 -3.61 -9.19
N GLN A 203 -55.51 -4.38 -8.16
CA GLN A 203 -56.16 -5.57 -7.58
C GLN A 203 -56.91 -6.58 -8.48
N ASN A 204 -56.68 -7.88 -8.22
CA ASN A 204 -57.74 -8.75 -7.66
C ASN A 204 -57.21 -10.00 -6.94
N LYS A 205 -58.11 -10.74 -6.27
CA LYS A 205 -57.87 -11.97 -5.50
C LYS A 205 -58.80 -13.11 -5.94
N SER A 206 -58.33 -14.35 -5.81
CA SER A 206 -59.04 -15.56 -5.34
C SER A 206 -57.98 -16.69 -5.24
N ASP A 207 -57.85 -17.52 -4.19
CA ASP A 207 -58.78 -18.51 -3.59
C ASP A 207 -59.01 -19.71 -4.56
N ASP A 208 -59.07 -21.00 -4.17
CA ASP A 208 -59.23 -21.64 -2.85
C ASP A 208 -58.75 -23.15 -2.82
N HIS A 209 -59.04 -23.88 -1.72
CA HIS A 209 -58.90 -25.33 -1.39
C HIS A 209 -57.50 -25.84 -0.93
N ASN A 210 -57.31 -26.58 0.19
CA ASN A 210 -57.94 -27.78 0.84
C ASN A 210 -57.41 -29.13 0.29
N SER A 211 -57.24 -30.24 1.07
CA SER A 211 -57.65 -30.55 2.47
C SER A 211 -57.00 -31.83 3.06
N LEU A 212 -56.92 -31.92 4.41
CA LEU A 212 -56.79 -33.13 5.29
C LEU A 212 -55.50 -34.01 5.16
N SER A 213 -55.05 -34.84 6.14
CA SER A 213 -55.68 -35.39 7.36
C SER A 213 -54.72 -35.49 8.59
N LYS A 214 -55.29 -35.36 9.81
CA LYS A 214 -55.20 -36.20 11.04
C LYS A 214 -53.94 -37.07 11.31
N GLU A 215 -53.46 -37.34 12.55
CA GLU A 215 -53.70 -36.96 13.98
C GLU A 215 -52.50 -37.59 14.79
N ILE A 216 -52.32 -37.70 16.12
CA ILE A 216 -53.09 -37.50 17.38
C ILE A 216 -52.11 -37.24 18.59
N ASN A 217 -52.61 -36.81 19.77
CA ASN A 217 -52.06 -36.86 21.17
C ASN A 217 -50.52 -36.85 21.46
N GLN A 218 -49.94 -36.13 22.44
CA GLN A 218 -50.39 -35.28 23.59
C GLN A 218 -49.13 -34.49 24.13
N LYS A 219 -49.06 -33.71 25.23
CA LYS A 219 -49.95 -33.44 26.38
C LYS A 219 -49.77 -32.02 27.00
N VAL A 220 -50.92 -31.47 27.41
CA VAL A 220 -51.28 -30.49 28.48
C VAL A 220 -50.38 -30.48 29.76
N PRO A 221 -50.21 -29.37 30.54
CA PRO A 221 -51.16 -28.24 30.76
C PRO A 221 -50.67 -26.75 30.81
N ARG A 222 -51.58 -25.84 30.40
CA ARG A 222 -52.00 -24.54 31.03
C ARG A 222 -50.97 -23.38 31.22
N GLU A 223 -51.34 -22.08 31.17
CA GLU A 223 -52.67 -21.43 31.02
C GLU A 223 -52.65 -20.03 30.33
N LYS A 224 -53.81 -19.65 29.75
CA LYS A 224 -54.40 -18.33 29.38
C LYS A 224 -53.47 -17.08 29.26
N ALA A 225 -53.42 -16.34 28.14
CA ALA A 225 -54.46 -15.47 27.51
C ALA A 225 -54.77 -14.17 28.31
N ASN A 226 -55.07 -12.99 27.74
CA ASN A 226 -55.46 -12.56 26.38
C ASN A 226 -54.94 -11.11 26.12
N LYS A 227 -54.33 -10.75 24.97
CA LYS A 227 -54.89 -10.08 23.77
C LYS A 227 -55.43 -8.63 23.88
N ASN A 228 -55.13 -7.85 22.82
CA ASN A 228 -55.84 -6.68 22.27
C ASN A 228 -55.77 -5.32 23.02
N SER A 229 -55.88 -4.15 22.37
CA SER A 229 -55.61 -3.76 20.96
C SER A 229 -55.58 -2.23 20.76
N LYS A 230 -54.94 -1.76 19.68
CA LYS A 230 -54.83 -0.36 19.17
C LYS A 230 -56.14 0.46 19.25
N GLN A 231 -56.04 1.78 19.49
CA GLN A 231 -56.24 2.82 18.43
C GLN A 231 -56.03 4.29 18.88
N ARG A 232 -55.38 5.07 17.99
CA ARG A 232 -55.47 6.53 17.68
C ARG A 232 -55.33 7.62 18.77
N ALA A 233 -54.88 8.80 18.31
CA ALA A 233 -54.72 10.05 19.07
C ALA A 233 -55.86 11.05 18.73
N PRO A 234 -55.88 12.24 19.36
CA PRO A 234 -55.21 13.39 18.72
C PRO A 234 -54.41 14.29 19.68
N THR A 235 -53.67 15.25 19.11
CA THR A 235 -52.93 16.33 19.79
C THR A 235 -53.58 17.68 19.51
N THR A 236 -53.68 18.55 20.52
CA THR A 236 -53.94 20.00 20.39
C THR A 236 -53.29 20.74 21.57
N ASP A 237 -53.03 22.03 21.38
CA ASP A 237 -52.19 22.90 22.22
C ASP A 237 -52.88 23.44 23.50
N VAL A 238 -52.11 24.19 24.31
CA VAL A 238 -52.42 25.55 24.86
C VAL A 238 -51.87 25.78 26.29
N HIS A 239 -50.94 26.74 26.45
CA HIS A 239 -50.60 27.56 27.66
C HIS A 239 -50.27 26.83 28.99
N ASN A 240 -49.80 27.47 30.09
CA ASN A 240 -48.94 28.65 30.32
C ASN A 240 -48.25 28.53 31.70
N GLU A 241 -47.20 29.33 31.94
CA GLU A 241 -46.73 29.76 33.27
C GLU A 241 -46.20 28.65 34.22
N THR A 242 -45.40 28.89 35.27
CA THR A 242 -45.36 30.01 36.22
C THR A 242 -43.92 30.40 36.63
N ARG A 243 -43.78 31.58 37.26
CA ARG A 243 -42.52 32.26 37.66
C ARG A 243 -42.22 32.10 39.17
N GLN A 244 -41.20 32.82 39.68
CA GLN A 244 -40.76 32.97 41.10
C GLN A 244 -39.85 31.84 41.63
N THR A 245 -38.83 32.03 42.48
CA THR A 245 -38.06 33.20 43.01
C THR A 245 -36.68 32.65 43.47
N LEU A 246 -35.47 33.22 43.29
CA LEU A 246 -34.87 34.57 43.37
C LEU A 246 -34.37 34.97 44.79
N SER A 247 -33.09 35.42 44.87
CA SER A 247 -32.35 36.10 45.98
C SER A 247 -31.49 35.23 46.95
N ALA A 248 -30.41 35.71 47.60
CA ALA A 248 -29.36 36.71 47.25
C ALA A 248 -28.22 36.79 48.33
N ARG A 249 -26.97 37.06 47.91
CA ARG A 249 -25.83 37.75 48.61
C ARG A 249 -24.57 37.70 47.67
N ILE A 250 -23.75 38.73 47.38
CA ILE A 250 -23.05 39.80 48.17
C ILE A 250 -21.81 39.20 48.89
N ASP A 251 -20.55 39.69 48.79
CA ASP A 251 -19.92 40.93 48.23
C ASP A 251 -18.51 40.61 47.58
N LYS A 252 -18.04 41.30 46.51
CA LYS A 252 -17.01 42.37 46.42
C LYS A 252 -15.60 42.20 47.06
N ASN A 253 -14.55 42.26 46.23
CA ASN A 253 -13.41 43.24 46.22
C ASN A 253 -12.32 42.79 45.21
N THR A 254 -11.76 43.64 44.31
CA THR A 254 -10.68 44.66 44.49
C THR A 254 -9.30 43.96 44.64
N THR A 255 -8.21 44.29 43.90
CA THR A 255 -7.57 45.62 43.72
C THR A 255 -6.78 45.77 42.39
N GLN A 256 -6.58 47.01 41.92
CA GLN A 256 -5.57 47.39 40.90
C GLN A 256 -4.30 47.94 41.58
N HIS A 257 -3.15 48.00 40.89
CA HIS A 257 -2.13 49.01 41.20
C HIS A 257 -1.38 49.49 39.96
N LYS A 258 -0.93 50.75 40.02
CA LYS A 258 -0.11 51.48 39.04
C LYS A 258 1.02 52.21 39.78
N HIS A 259 2.06 52.53 39.01
CA HIS A 259 3.13 53.57 39.08
C HIS A 259 4.40 52.90 38.49
N GLU A 260 5.14 53.48 37.54
CA GLU A 260 5.95 54.73 37.59
C GLU A 260 7.12 54.58 38.59
N GLU A 261 8.37 54.92 38.27
CA GLU A 261 8.85 55.97 37.35
C GLU A 261 10.20 55.67 36.64
N THR A 262 10.69 56.64 35.83
CA THR A 262 11.98 56.85 35.10
C THR A 262 13.25 56.07 35.51
N GLU A 263 14.24 55.79 34.62
CA GLU A 263 15.12 56.78 33.94
C GLU A 263 16.00 56.26 32.75
N LYS A 264 16.48 57.23 31.94
CA LYS A 264 17.76 57.31 31.17
C LYS A 264 18.11 56.33 30.02
N SER A 265 18.33 56.92 28.84
CA SER A 265 19.22 56.45 27.76
C SER A 265 20.70 56.81 28.06
N PRO A 266 21.67 56.31 27.26
CA PRO A 266 22.11 57.12 26.11
C PRO A 266 22.41 56.33 24.82
N GLU A 267 22.88 57.06 23.81
CA GLU A 267 23.37 56.62 22.49
C GLU A 267 24.69 55.78 22.63
N ASN A 268 25.35 55.19 21.61
CA ASN A 268 25.49 55.63 20.22
C ASN A 268 26.14 54.55 19.29
N SER A 269 25.90 54.69 17.98
CA SER A 269 26.82 54.38 16.85
C SER A 269 27.00 52.95 16.28
N LYS A 270 27.24 52.95 14.96
CA LYS A 270 27.98 51.97 14.10
C LYS A 270 27.39 50.55 13.97
N SER A 271 26.70 50.20 12.88
CA SER A 271 27.14 50.07 11.47
C SER A 271 28.02 48.84 11.16
N ASN A 272 27.44 47.84 10.48
CA ASN A 272 28.09 47.25 9.30
C ASN A 272 27.06 46.49 8.43
N ALA A 273 27.19 46.61 7.11
CA ALA A 273 26.37 45.88 6.15
C ALA A 273 27.06 44.57 5.75
N GLY A 274 26.36 43.45 5.87
CA GLY A 274 26.85 42.11 5.47
C GLY A 274 26.07 41.58 4.28
N ASN A 275 26.48 41.96 3.06
CA ASN A 275 25.75 41.60 1.84
C ASN A 275 25.96 40.12 1.48
N SER A 276 24.88 39.39 1.15
CA SER A 276 24.96 37.99 0.68
C SER A 276 23.85 37.71 -0.35
N GLN A 277 24.07 38.17 -1.58
CA GLN A 277 23.18 37.91 -2.70
C GLN A 277 23.22 36.41 -3.07
N ASN A 278 22.07 35.74 -2.99
CA ASN A 278 21.92 34.37 -3.49
C ASN A 278 21.72 34.40 -5.02
N ASN A 279 22.78 34.08 -5.77
CA ASN A 279 22.71 33.92 -7.22
C ASN A 279 21.81 32.72 -7.60
N ARG A 280 20.51 32.98 -7.88
CA ARG A 280 19.61 31.92 -8.40
C ARG A 280 18.47 32.33 -9.33
N GLU A 281 18.37 33.60 -9.73
CA GLU A 281 17.26 34.09 -10.58
C GLU A 281 17.61 34.24 -12.07
N HIS A 282 18.90 34.10 -12.42
CA HIS A 282 19.46 34.59 -13.69
C HIS A 282 19.08 33.82 -14.97
N PHE A 283 18.13 32.87 -14.91
CA PHE A 283 17.72 32.02 -16.04
C PHE A 283 16.24 32.21 -16.46
N LEU A 284 15.49 33.14 -15.86
CA LEU A 284 14.07 33.38 -16.18
C LEU A 284 13.70 34.83 -16.56
N GLU A 285 14.57 35.82 -16.33
CA GLU A 285 14.26 37.24 -16.53
C GLU A 285 14.48 37.77 -17.96
N HIS A 286 15.37 37.17 -18.75
CA HIS A 286 15.74 37.68 -20.08
C HIS A 286 14.63 37.59 -21.17
N GLY A 287 13.43 37.10 -20.82
CA GLY A 287 12.25 37.11 -21.70
C GLY A 287 11.41 38.41 -21.67
N ARG A 288 11.78 39.42 -20.88
CA ARG A 288 10.91 40.61 -20.63
C ARG A 288 11.08 41.79 -21.60
N ALA A 289 12.18 41.88 -22.36
CA ALA A 289 12.52 43.07 -23.14
C ALA A 289 12.56 42.85 -24.67
N SER A 290 11.41 42.58 -25.29
CA SER A 290 11.20 42.89 -26.71
C SER A 290 9.71 43.10 -27.05
N THR A 291 9.40 44.27 -27.60
CA THR A 291 8.05 44.70 -28.00
C THR A 291 7.94 44.90 -29.51
N ASN A 292 8.20 43.83 -30.28
CA ASN A 292 7.74 43.75 -31.66
C ASN A 292 6.38 43.03 -31.72
N LYS A 293 5.47 43.53 -32.58
CA LYS A 293 4.11 43.00 -32.78
C LYS A 293 4.10 41.77 -33.70
N GLY A 294 4.90 40.76 -33.36
CA GLY A 294 4.71 39.39 -33.85
C GLY A 294 3.72 38.63 -32.96
N THR A 295 3.10 37.58 -33.49
CA THR A 295 2.12 36.74 -32.78
C THR A 295 2.78 35.99 -31.61
N LYS A 296 2.76 36.60 -30.42
CA LYS A 296 3.13 35.90 -29.17
C LYS A 296 2.11 34.78 -28.95
N GLY A 297 2.55 33.52 -29.10
CA GLY A 297 1.76 32.35 -28.77
C GLY A 297 1.23 32.47 -27.35
N ASP A 298 -0.09 32.59 -27.21
CA ASP A 298 -0.70 32.91 -25.92
C ASP A 298 -0.61 31.68 -25.02
N ARG A 299 0.06 31.82 -23.87
CA ARG A 299 0.34 30.70 -22.96
C ARG A 299 -0.98 30.05 -22.54
N ALA A 300 -1.03 28.71 -22.50
CA ALA A 300 -2.21 28.00 -22.00
C ALA A 300 -2.69 28.54 -20.64
N LYS A 301 -4.01 28.71 -20.51
CA LYS A 301 -4.65 29.31 -19.33
C LYS A 301 -5.65 28.37 -18.69
N ILE A 302 -5.52 28.15 -17.39
CA ILE A 302 -6.55 27.49 -16.57
C ILE A 302 -7.44 28.61 -15.99
N GLY A 303 -8.39 29.05 -16.81
CA GLY A 303 -9.18 30.26 -16.54
C GLY A 303 -8.33 31.52 -16.70
N ASN A 304 -8.03 32.22 -15.60
CA ASN A 304 -7.15 33.39 -15.59
C ASN A 304 -5.69 33.05 -15.26
N ILE A 305 -5.38 31.81 -14.87
CA ILE A 305 -4.04 31.39 -14.46
C ILE A 305 -3.25 30.95 -15.69
N SER A 306 -2.20 31.69 -16.05
CA SER A 306 -1.27 31.27 -17.11
C SER A 306 -0.39 30.12 -16.60
N VAL A 307 -0.37 29.02 -17.35
CA VAL A 307 0.44 27.84 -17.08
C VAL A 307 1.71 27.94 -17.91
N VAL A 308 2.87 27.72 -17.29
CA VAL A 308 4.15 27.59 -17.99
C VAL A 308 4.28 26.20 -18.62
N ALA A 309 5.09 26.04 -19.66
CA ALA A 309 5.49 24.73 -20.14
C ALA A 309 6.36 24.03 -19.06
N PRO A 310 5.92 22.94 -18.42
CA PRO A 310 6.75 22.25 -17.45
C PRO A 310 7.84 21.44 -18.17
N THR A 311 9.06 21.52 -17.66
CA THR A 311 10.24 20.84 -18.20
C THR A 311 10.87 19.92 -17.17
N CYS A 312 11.52 18.85 -17.62
CA CYS A 312 12.20 17.89 -16.75
C CYS A 312 13.34 17.20 -17.52
N ALA A 313 14.57 17.69 -17.32
CA ALA A 313 15.71 17.38 -18.20
C ALA A 313 15.37 17.74 -19.67
N ASP A 314 15.44 16.79 -20.60
CA ASP A 314 15.12 16.96 -22.02
C ASP A 314 13.61 16.85 -22.34
N ASP A 315 12.78 16.33 -21.43
CA ASP A 315 11.31 16.31 -21.58
C ASP A 315 10.74 17.74 -21.43
N ILE A 316 10.19 18.31 -22.51
CA ILE A 316 9.42 19.56 -22.52
C ILE A 316 7.96 19.24 -22.83
N ALA A 317 7.02 19.65 -21.96
CA ALA A 317 5.59 19.55 -22.26
C ALA A 317 5.01 20.92 -22.66
N LEU A 318 4.44 21.00 -23.85
CA LEU A 318 3.73 22.19 -24.34
C LEU A 318 2.22 22.01 -24.19
N LEU A 319 1.52 23.11 -23.90
CA LEU A 319 0.06 23.17 -23.79
C LEU A 319 -0.45 24.41 -24.53
N ALA A 320 -1.56 24.25 -25.24
CA ALA A 320 -2.18 25.26 -26.09
C ALA A 320 -3.70 25.02 -26.18
N SER A 321 -4.44 26.02 -26.64
CA SER A 321 -5.90 25.98 -26.80
C SER A 321 -6.32 25.56 -28.22
N ASN A 322 -5.45 25.72 -29.22
CA ASN A 322 -5.68 25.44 -30.63
C ASN A 322 -4.37 25.13 -31.38
N GLN A 323 -4.49 24.72 -32.66
CA GLN A 323 -3.36 24.35 -33.53
C GLN A 323 -2.34 25.49 -33.75
N HIS A 324 -2.81 26.73 -33.93
CA HIS A 324 -1.92 27.86 -34.20
C HIS A 324 -1.08 28.26 -32.98
N GLU A 325 -1.66 28.19 -31.78
CA GLU A 325 -0.93 28.37 -30.52
C GLU A 325 0.15 27.30 -30.31
N ILE A 326 -0.15 26.01 -30.55
CA ILE A 326 0.87 24.96 -30.38
C ILE A 326 1.98 25.06 -31.44
N GLN A 327 1.65 25.45 -32.68
CA GLN A 327 2.66 25.69 -33.72
C GLN A 327 3.59 26.84 -33.30
N ALA A 328 3.04 28.00 -32.91
CA ALA A 328 3.84 29.13 -32.46
C ALA A 328 4.72 28.80 -31.23
N LEU A 329 4.26 27.92 -30.33
CA LEU A 329 5.08 27.42 -29.22
C LEU A 329 6.19 26.48 -29.69
N LEU A 330 5.94 25.60 -30.68
CA LEU A 330 6.96 24.74 -31.30
C LEU A 330 8.01 25.55 -32.06
N ASP A 331 7.61 26.61 -32.76
CA ASP A 331 8.52 27.53 -33.48
C ASP A 331 9.46 28.25 -32.50
N ILE A 332 8.90 28.84 -31.43
CA ILE A 332 9.67 29.50 -30.35
C ILE A 332 10.65 28.53 -29.68
N VAL A 333 10.24 27.28 -29.47
CA VAL A 333 11.07 26.22 -28.90
C VAL A 333 12.17 25.79 -29.88
N HIS A 334 11.85 25.59 -31.16
CA HIS A 334 12.81 25.25 -32.20
C HIS A 334 13.90 26.32 -32.32
N ASP A 335 13.53 27.59 -32.51
CA ASP A 335 14.48 28.71 -32.61
C ASP A 335 15.34 28.87 -31.35
N SER A 336 14.75 28.66 -30.17
CA SER A 336 15.50 28.69 -28.91
C SER A 336 16.53 27.57 -28.85
N THR A 337 16.14 26.32 -29.09
CA THR A 337 17.08 25.19 -29.09
C THR A 337 18.14 25.31 -30.17
N LYS A 338 17.80 25.83 -31.36
CA LYS A 338 18.72 26.08 -32.47
C LYS A 338 19.79 27.12 -32.13
N ARG A 339 19.42 28.22 -31.48
CA ARG A 339 20.37 29.21 -30.92
C ARG A 339 21.28 28.58 -29.88
N ASP A 340 20.72 27.72 -29.04
CA ASP A 340 21.40 27.09 -27.91
C ASP A 340 22.15 25.78 -28.33
N LEU A 341 22.26 25.52 -29.65
CA LEU A 341 22.90 24.37 -30.32
C LEU A 341 22.38 22.98 -29.91
N VAL A 342 21.10 22.90 -29.55
CA VAL A 342 20.36 21.67 -29.22
C VAL A 342 19.41 21.30 -30.35
N THR A 343 19.35 20.01 -30.70
CA THR A 343 18.40 19.47 -31.68
C THR A 343 17.33 18.63 -30.98
N ILE A 344 16.07 19.06 -31.03
CA ILE A 344 14.92 18.26 -30.59
C ILE A 344 14.66 17.14 -31.61
N ASN A 345 14.25 15.97 -31.15
CA ASN A 345 13.98 14.81 -32.01
C ASN A 345 12.47 14.69 -32.33
N PRO A 346 12.02 14.90 -33.58
CA PRO A 346 10.61 14.83 -33.95
C PRO A 346 10.01 13.43 -33.71
N ASN A 347 10.77 12.37 -33.99
CA ASN A 347 10.33 10.97 -33.82
C ASN A 347 10.10 10.57 -32.34
N LYS A 348 10.65 11.34 -31.39
CA LYS A 348 10.37 11.21 -29.95
C LYS A 348 9.28 12.16 -29.45
N SER A 349 8.85 13.11 -30.28
CA SER A 349 7.85 14.10 -29.93
C SER A 349 6.45 13.54 -30.18
N ASP A 350 5.51 13.83 -29.28
CA ASP A 350 4.14 13.33 -29.32
C ASP A 350 3.14 14.49 -29.24
N LEU A 351 2.29 14.65 -30.26
CA LEU A 351 1.13 15.53 -30.20
C LEU A 351 -0.08 14.73 -29.71
N VAL A 352 -0.70 15.09 -28.58
CA VAL A 352 -1.89 14.40 -28.04
C VAL A 352 -3.03 15.38 -27.75
N PRO A 353 -4.20 15.26 -28.42
CA PRO A 353 -5.32 16.16 -28.19
C PRO A 353 -6.01 15.86 -26.86
N LEU A 354 -6.15 16.87 -26.00
CA LEU A 354 -6.86 16.74 -24.72
C LEU A 354 -8.40 16.71 -24.87
N THR A 355 -8.93 16.94 -26.07
CA THR A 355 -10.38 16.87 -26.34
C THR A 355 -10.70 15.83 -27.41
N THR A 356 -11.81 15.12 -27.27
CA THR A 356 -12.28 14.13 -28.25
C THR A 356 -13.06 14.75 -29.42
N LYS A 357 -12.97 16.07 -29.60
CA LYS A 357 -13.59 16.83 -30.70
C LYS A 357 -12.54 17.50 -31.61
N CYS A 358 -11.26 17.25 -31.37
CA CYS A 358 -10.20 17.70 -32.27
C CYS A 358 -10.26 16.87 -33.55
N GLU A 359 -10.32 17.54 -34.69
CA GLU A 359 -10.03 16.93 -35.98
C GLU A 359 -8.54 16.52 -36.04
N ASN A 360 -8.17 15.62 -36.94
CA ASN A 360 -6.77 15.21 -37.08
C ASN A 360 -5.95 16.35 -37.67
N PHE A 361 -5.01 16.88 -36.90
CA PHE A 361 -4.13 17.95 -37.35
C PHE A 361 -2.66 17.58 -37.13
N SER A 362 -1.80 18.06 -38.02
CA SER A 362 -0.35 17.97 -37.91
C SER A 362 0.24 19.29 -37.43
N VAL A 363 1.42 19.20 -36.82
CA VAL A 363 2.26 20.35 -36.45
C VAL A 363 3.68 20.09 -36.91
N GLN A 364 4.42 21.16 -37.18
CA GLN A 364 5.80 21.10 -37.65
C GLN A 364 6.77 21.47 -36.52
N LEU A 365 7.97 20.88 -36.56
CA LEU A 365 9.09 21.17 -35.67
C LEU A 365 10.32 21.42 -36.56
N GLY A 366 10.50 22.67 -36.96
CA GLY A 366 11.36 22.99 -38.10
C GLY A 366 10.75 22.43 -39.38
N ASN A 367 11.48 21.57 -40.09
CA ASN A 367 11.02 20.95 -41.35
C ASN A 367 10.26 19.63 -41.14
N ASP A 368 10.32 19.04 -39.95
CA ASP A 368 9.77 17.72 -39.65
C ASP A 368 8.34 17.80 -39.11
N ILE A 369 7.52 16.79 -39.40
CA ILE A 369 6.13 16.71 -38.92
C ILE A 369 6.06 15.86 -37.64
N ILE A 370 5.29 16.33 -36.65
CA ILE A 370 4.92 15.55 -35.46
C ILE A 370 3.52 14.96 -35.66
N ASP A 371 3.44 13.62 -35.63
CA ASP A 371 2.18 12.88 -35.73
C ASP A 371 1.29 13.02 -34.49
N GLN A 372 -0.01 13.17 -34.73
CA GLN A 372 -1.04 13.14 -33.69
C GLN A 372 -1.27 11.71 -33.17
N LYS A 373 -1.16 11.51 -31.85
CA LYS A 373 -1.30 10.22 -31.16
C LYS A 373 -2.46 10.27 -30.16
N THR A 374 -3.07 9.12 -29.88
CA THR A 374 -4.20 9.00 -28.94
C THR A 374 -3.77 8.95 -27.48
N GLU A 375 -2.55 8.48 -27.22
CA GLU A 375 -1.88 8.51 -25.92
C GLU A 375 -0.37 8.76 -26.10
N THR A 376 0.26 9.38 -25.09
CA THR A 376 1.72 9.59 -24.99
C THR A 376 2.24 9.06 -23.65
N LYS A 377 3.55 8.85 -23.51
CA LYS A 377 4.19 8.37 -22.28
C LYS A 377 5.25 9.35 -21.76
N HIS A 378 4.79 10.45 -21.16
CA HIS A 378 5.64 11.48 -20.54
C HIS A 378 5.94 11.17 -19.06
N LEU A 379 7.21 11.35 -18.63
CA LEU A 379 7.70 11.01 -17.28
C LEU A 379 7.30 9.61 -16.76
N GLY A 380 7.19 8.63 -17.67
CA GLY A 380 6.79 7.26 -17.33
C GLY A 380 5.29 7.06 -17.05
N LEU A 381 4.46 8.11 -17.17
CA LEU A 381 3.00 8.03 -17.08
C LEU A 381 2.40 8.04 -18.49
N VAL A 382 1.51 7.09 -18.79
CA VAL A 382 0.68 7.15 -20.00
C VAL A 382 -0.39 8.21 -19.80
N ARG A 383 -0.54 9.11 -20.77
CA ARG A 383 -1.51 10.22 -20.81
C ARG A 383 -2.38 10.08 -22.05
N ASP A 384 -3.68 9.93 -21.86
CA ASP A 384 -4.71 10.04 -22.89
C ASP A 384 -5.57 11.30 -22.64
N SER A 385 -6.49 11.62 -23.56
CA SER A 385 -7.46 12.72 -23.43
C SER A 385 -8.34 12.69 -22.17
N LYS A 386 -8.34 11.58 -21.41
CA LYS A 386 -9.12 11.40 -20.18
C LYS A 386 -8.22 11.29 -18.93
N ASN A 387 -6.90 11.36 -19.12
CA ASN A 387 -5.86 11.11 -18.12
C ASN A 387 -6.13 9.84 -17.28
N LYS A 388 -6.58 8.77 -17.94
CA LYS A 388 -7.09 7.55 -17.33
C LYS A 388 -5.96 6.63 -16.86
N LEU A 389 -6.14 6.03 -15.69
CA LEU A 389 -5.23 4.99 -15.20
C LEU A 389 -5.33 3.72 -16.06
N ASN A 390 -4.28 3.41 -16.82
CA ASN A 390 -4.07 2.07 -17.38
C ASN A 390 -3.75 1.09 -16.24
N ILE A 391 -4.81 0.51 -15.68
CA ILE A 391 -4.76 -0.41 -14.55
C ILE A 391 -4.02 -1.72 -14.87
N GLU A 392 -4.15 -2.24 -16.09
CA GLU A 392 -3.56 -3.54 -16.42
C GLU A 392 -2.04 -3.47 -16.50
N ASP A 393 -1.44 -2.37 -16.99
CA ASP A 393 0.01 -2.19 -16.92
C ASP A 393 0.52 -1.96 -15.48
N ARG A 394 -0.27 -1.36 -14.59
CA ARG A 394 0.08 -1.29 -13.15
C ARG A 394 0.05 -2.66 -12.48
N LEU A 395 -0.96 -3.49 -12.80
CA LEU A 395 -1.05 -4.87 -12.32
C LEU A 395 0.06 -5.76 -12.89
N LYS A 396 0.36 -5.64 -14.19
CA LYS A 396 1.45 -6.33 -14.90
C LYS A 396 2.82 -5.96 -14.31
N THR A 397 3.05 -4.69 -14.01
CA THR A 397 4.28 -4.20 -13.35
C THR A 397 4.43 -4.75 -11.93
N ALA A 398 3.35 -4.72 -11.14
CA ALA A 398 3.35 -5.30 -9.79
C ALA A 398 3.54 -6.83 -9.81
N ARG A 399 2.81 -7.55 -10.67
CA ARG A 399 2.94 -9.01 -10.87
C ARG A 399 4.36 -9.40 -11.29
N LYS A 400 4.95 -8.73 -12.30
CA LYS A 400 6.35 -8.94 -12.70
C LYS A 400 7.32 -8.77 -11.53
N THR A 401 7.11 -7.73 -10.71
CA THR A 401 7.94 -7.45 -9.53
C THR A 401 7.80 -8.54 -8.47
N VAL A 402 6.56 -9.01 -8.18
CA VAL A 402 6.29 -10.15 -7.29
C VAL A 402 6.95 -11.44 -7.78
N TYR A 403 6.79 -11.77 -9.07
CA TYR A 403 7.36 -12.99 -9.64
C TYR A 403 8.89 -13.03 -9.57
N ALA A 404 9.56 -11.90 -9.85
CA ALA A 404 11.01 -11.77 -9.65
C ALA A 404 11.46 -12.03 -8.20
N MET A 405 10.59 -11.76 -7.22
CA MET A 405 10.87 -11.93 -5.79
C MET A 405 10.49 -13.32 -5.25
N LEU A 406 9.74 -14.14 -5.98
CA LEU A 406 9.46 -15.54 -5.60
C LEU A 406 10.71 -16.42 -5.62
N GLY A 407 11.73 -16.06 -6.43
CA GLY A 407 13.05 -16.68 -6.40
C GLY A 407 13.73 -16.45 -5.05
N PRO A 408 14.09 -15.19 -4.70
CA PRO A 408 14.66 -14.76 -3.42
C PRO A 408 13.88 -15.08 -2.14
N GLY A 409 12.63 -15.54 -2.22
CA GLY A 409 11.90 -16.07 -1.07
C GLY A 409 10.65 -15.30 -0.63
N LEU A 410 10.00 -14.51 -1.50
CA LEU A 410 8.70 -13.86 -1.25
C LEU A 410 7.52 -14.87 -1.17
N HIS A 411 7.67 -15.92 -0.37
CA HIS A 411 6.71 -16.99 -0.16
C HIS A 411 7.04 -17.71 1.16
N ALA A 412 6.09 -17.82 2.09
CA ALA A 412 6.32 -18.29 3.46
C ALA A 412 7.17 -19.58 3.56
N ARG A 413 6.91 -20.55 2.68
CA ARG A 413 7.61 -21.86 2.67
C ARG A 413 9.11 -21.80 2.33
N LYS A 414 9.65 -20.65 1.89
CA LYS A 414 11.08 -20.44 1.60
C LYS A 414 11.88 -19.80 2.76
N GLY A 415 11.27 -19.60 3.93
CA GLY A 415 11.98 -19.25 5.17
C GLY A 415 12.24 -17.76 5.43
N MET A 416 11.89 -16.88 4.49
CA MET A 416 11.79 -15.44 4.75
C MET A 416 10.63 -15.17 5.71
N SER A 417 10.85 -14.41 6.79
CA SER A 417 9.75 -13.98 7.66
C SER A 417 8.72 -13.15 6.88
N PRO A 418 7.40 -13.31 7.12
CA PRO A 418 6.36 -12.51 6.48
C PRO A 418 6.54 -11.00 6.62
N ILE A 419 7.22 -10.51 7.67
CA ILE A 419 7.55 -9.09 7.84
C ILE A 419 8.62 -8.63 6.84
N VAL A 420 9.66 -9.44 6.61
CA VAL A 420 10.71 -9.14 5.63
C VAL A 420 10.13 -9.17 4.21
N ALA A 421 9.30 -10.18 3.93
CA ALA A 421 8.59 -10.29 2.66
C ALA A 421 7.63 -9.11 2.42
N LEU A 422 6.87 -8.68 3.44
CA LEU A 422 6.05 -7.46 3.38
C LEU A 422 6.91 -6.22 3.09
N LYS A 423 8.05 -6.06 3.76
CA LYS A 423 8.95 -4.92 3.56
C LYS A 423 9.50 -4.90 2.14
N VAL A 424 9.81 -6.05 1.54
CA VAL A 424 10.21 -6.17 0.13
C VAL A 424 9.07 -5.72 -0.81
N TRP A 425 7.85 -6.22 -0.62
CA TRP A 425 6.66 -5.77 -1.38
C TRP A 425 6.43 -4.26 -1.28
N GLN A 426 6.49 -3.70 -0.07
CA GLN A 426 6.32 -2.27 0.19
C GLN A 426 7.44 -1.39 -0.38
N THR A 427 8.67 -1.90 -0.48
CA THR A 427 9.83 -1.12 -0.93
C THR A 427 9.97 -1.11 -2.46
N TYR A 428 9.58 -2.19 -3.15
CA TYR A 428 9.83 -2.33 -4.58
C TYR A 428 8.56 -2.42 -5.45
N ALA A 429 7.53 -3.14 -5.01
CA ALA A 429 6.35 -3.40 -5.83
C ALA A 429 5.30 -2.29 -5.69
N ILE A 430 5.02 -1.83 -4.46
CA ILE A 430 4.08 -0.74 -4.19
C ILE A 430 4.47 0.56 -4.92
N PRO A 431 5.71 1.09 -4.84
CA PRO A 431 6.05 2.35 -5.49
C PRO A 431 5.94 2.27 -7.02
N ARG A 432 6.41 1.15 -7.62
CA ARG A 432 6.31 0.93 -9.08
C ARG A 432 4.87 0.75 -9.57
N CYS A 433 3.99 0.21 -8.73
CA CYS A 433 2.57 0.07 -9.07
C CYS A 433 1.83 1.40 -8.98
N LEU A 434 2.06 2.16 -7.90
CA LEU A 434 1.32 3.37 -7.56
C LEU A 434 1.94 4.69 -8.06
N TYR A 435 3.10 4.67 -8.70
CA TYR A 435 3.78 5.89 -9.19
C TYR A 435 2.84 6.84 -9.96
N GLY A 436 2.66 8.07 -9.46
CA GLY A 436 1.80 9.11 -10.05
C GLY A 436 0.29 8.86 -9.96
N ILE A 437 -0.18 7.85 -9.23
CA ILE A 437 -1.61 7.49 -9.19
C ILE A 437 -2.47 8.62 -8.60
N GLU A 438 -1.91 9.42 -7.70
CA GLU A 438 -2.51 10.61 -7.09
C GLU A 438 -3.06 11.63 -8.09
N ILE A 439 -2.46 11.72 -9.29
CA ILE A 439 -2.89 12.63 -10.37
C ILE A 439 -3.55 11.93 -11.56
N MET A 440 -3.79 10.61 -11.50
CA MET A 440 -4.47 9.86 -12.58
C MET A 440 -5.96 9.68 -12.29
N ASN A 441 -6.78 9.53 -13.34
CA ASN A 441 -8.20 9.22 -13.20
C ASN A 441 -8.43 7.71 -13.12
N TYR A 442 -8.80 7.23 -11.93
CA TYR A 442 -9.11 5.83 -11.64
C TYR A 442 -10.55 5.65 -11.16
N THR A 443 -11.12 4.46 -11.39
CA THR A 443 -12.44 4.08 -10.90
C THR A 443 -12.36 3.23 -9.63
N LYS A 444 -13.48 3.09 -8.92
CA LYS A 444 -13.61 2.15 -7.78
C LYS A 444 -13.26 0.71 -8.20
N THR A 445 -13.56 0.32 -9.43
CA THR A 445 -13.20 -0.98 -10.01
C THR A 445 -11.69 -1.16 -10.17
N ASP A 446 -10.96 -0.11 -10.54
CA ASP A 446 -9.50 -0.18 -10.70
C ASP A 446 -8.81 -0.34 -9.34
N ILE A 447 -9.28 0.37 -8.31
CA ILE A 447 -8.76 0.17 -6.95
C ILE A 447 -9.11 -1.23 -6.43
N LEU A 448 -10.31 -1.75 -6.69
CA LEU A 448 -10.67 -3.14 -6.36
C LEU A 448 -9.77 -4.18 -7.05
N LYS A 449 -9.25 -3.90 -8.25
CA LYS A 449 -8.25 -4.77 -8.90
C LYS A 449 -6.89 -4.72 -8.18
N LEU A 450 -6.40 -3.53 -7.84
CA LEU A 450 -5.15 -3.36 -7.06
C LEU A 450 -5.26 -4.01 -5.67
N GLU A 451 -6.39 -3.84 -5.01
CA GLU A 451 -6.71 -4.34 -3.68
C GLU A 451 -6.69 -5.88 -3.67
N ARG A 452 -7.35 -6.51 -4.66
CA ARG A 452 -7.30 -7.98 -4.86
C ARG A 452 -5.87 -8.49 -5.05
N LEU A 453 -5.03 -7.78 -5.81
CA LEU A 453 -3.63 -8.16 -5.98
C LEU A 453 -2.86 -8.06 -4.65
N GLN A 454 -3.04 -6.98 -3.88
CA GLN A 454 -2.41 -6.87 -2.56
C GLN A 454 -2.91 -7.97 -1.61
N GLN A 455 -4.20 -8.32 -1.63
CA GLN A 455 -4.76 -9.41 -0.81
C GLN A 455 -4.13 -10.76 -1.18
N GLN A 456 -3.97 -11.06 -2.48
CA GLN A 456 -3.29 -12.27 -2.95
C GLN A 456 -1.83 -12.32 -2.47
N VAL A 457 -1.07 -11.24 -2.63
CA VAL A 457 0.33 -11.17 -2.18
C VAL A 457 0.42 -11.30 -0.65
N CYS A 458 -0.41 -10.60 0.11
CA CYS A 458 -0.41 -10.66 1.58
C CYS A 458 -0.79 -12.06 2.11
N ARG A 459 -1.63 -12.82 1.40
CA ARG A 459 -1.93 -14.23 1.70
C ARG A 459 -0.73 -15.14 1.40
N GLN A 460 -0.11 -14.98 0.24
CA GLN A 460 1.06 -15.73 -0.22
C GLN A 460 2.28 -15.54 0.71
N ILE A 461 2.50 -14.30 1.15
CA ILE A 461 3.51 -13.91 2.13
C ILE A 461 3.32 -14.63 3.49
N GLN A 462 2.08 -14.94 3.87
CA GLN A 462 1.72 -15.55 5.16
C GLN A 462 1.44 -17.06 5.10
N GLY A 463 1.42 -17.67 3.91
CA GLY A 463 0.94 -19.04 3.72
C GLY A 463 -0.56 -19.23 4.01
N LEU A 464 -1.36 -18.16 3.98
CA LEU A 464 -2.79 -18.18 4.25
C LEU A 464 -3.59 -18.50 2.97
N PRO A 465 -4.71 -19.25 3.06
CA PRO A 465 -5.51 -19.60 1.88
C PRO A 465 -6.40 -18.44 1.39
N ASN A 466 -6.90 -18.56 0.16
CA ASN A 466 -7.81 -17.59 -0.48
C ASN A 466 -9.12 -17.35 0.31
N ARG A 467 -9.57 -18.33 1.12
CA ARG A 467 -10.78 -18.22 1.97
C ARG A 467 -10.61 -17.40 3.26
N THR A 468 -9.41 -16.96 3.61
CA THR A 468 -9.18 -16.12 4.82
C THR A 468 -9.91 -14.79 4.70
N ALA A 469 -10.39 -14.22 5.81
CA ALA A 469 -10.99 -12.87 5.80
C ALA A 469 -9.95 -11.80 5.37
N ASN A 470 -10.39 -10.78 4.61
CA ASN A 470 -9.52 -9.71 4.11
C ASN A 470 -8.90 -8.89 5.25
N ALA A 471 -9.72 -8.40 6.19
CA ALA A 471 -9.23 -7.74 7.40
C ALA A 471 -8.22 -8.59 8.17
N ALA A 472 -8.46 -9.90 8.34
CA ALA A 472 -7.52 -10.79 9.02
C ALA A 472 -6.15 -10.87 8.30
N THR A 473 -6.14 -10.92 6.97
CA THR A 473 -4.90 -10.90 6.16
C THR A 473 -4.10 -9.60 6.36
N TYR A 474 -4.78 -8.46 6.56
CA TYR A 474 -4.15 -7.16 6.78
C TYR A 474 -3.72 -6.91 8.22
N VAL A 475 -4.61 -7.15 9.20
CA VAL A 475 -4.34 -7.04 10.63
C VAL A 475 -3.16 -7.91 11.05
N MET A 476 -3.09 -9.14 10.54
CA MET A 476 -1.97 -10.04 10.86
C MET A 476 -0.61 -9.47 10.42
N LEU A 477 -0.53 -8.84 9.25
CA LEU A 477 0.70 -8.20 8.75
C LEU A 477 0.90 -6.75 9.24
N GLY A 478 -0.11 -6.12 9.83
CA GLY A 478 -0.10 -4.68 10.10
C GLY A 478 0.05 -3.83 8.84
N VAL A 479 -0.49 -4.29 7.69
CA VAL A 479 -0.43 -3.57 6.41
C VAL A 479 -1.77 -2.89 6.13
N GLU A 480 -1.74 -1.67 5.59
CA GLU A 480 -2.96 -0.95 5.20
C GLU A 480 -3.50 -1.43 3.85
N PRO A 481 -4.84 -1.37 3.62
CA PRO A 481 -5.44 -1.59 2.31
C PRO A 481 -4.86 -0.66 1.24
N ILE A 482 -4.88 -1.05 -0.04
CA ILE A 482 -4.22 -0.26 -1.10
C ILE A 482 -4.88 1.11 -1.25
N GLN A 483 -6.21 1.17 -1.07
CA GLN A 483 -6.98 2.42 -1.09
C GLN A 483 -6.39 3.44 -0.11
N SER A 484 -6.10 3.07 1.13
CA SER A 484 -5.47 3.95 2.12
C SER A 484 -4.07 4.42 1.73
N THR A 485 -3.29 3.60 1.01
CA THR A 485 -1.99 4.02 0.48
C THR A 485 -2.18 5.10 -0.59
N ILE A 486 -3.17 4.92 -1.47
CA ILE A 486 -3.52 5.86 -2.54
C ILE A 486 -4.10 7.15 -1.97
N ASP A 487 -5.02 7.06 -1.01
CA ASP A 487 -5.59 8.20 -0.30
C ASP A 487 -4.51 9.02 0.41
N ARG A 488 -3.53 8.34 1.04
CA ARG A 488 -2.36 9.00 1.64
C ARG A 488 -1.49 9.68 0.58
N LEU A 489 -1.30 9.11 -0.61
CA LEU A 489 -0.56 9.76 -1.69
C LEU A 489 -1.28 11.05 -2.14
N VAL A 490 -2.59 10.98 -2.39
CA VAL A 490 -3.44 12.16 -2.73
C VAL A 490 -3.33 13.25 -1.65
N LEU A 491 -3.51 12.88 -0.37
CA LEU A 491 -3.42 13.83 0.75
C LEU A 491 -2.00 14.39 0.94
N THR A 492 -0.95 13.60 0.71
CA THR A 492 0.45 14.05 0.82
C THR A 492 0.84 14.97 -0.34
N PHE A 493 0.30 14.73 -1.53
CA PHE A 493 0.48 15.57 -2.72
C PHE A 493 -0.21 16.94 -2.53
N PHE A 494 -1.50 16.96 -2.15
CA PHE A 494 -2.21 18.19 -1.76
C PHE A 494 -1.46 18.94 -0.64
N GLY A 495 -1.07 18.22 0.42
CA GLY A 495 -0.29 18.76 1.53
C GLY A 495 1.10 19.29 1.16
N GLY A 496 1.63 18.92 -0.01
CA GLY A 496 2.83 19.49 -0.60
C GLY A 496 2.55 20.80 -1.33
N ILE A 497 1.53 20.81 -2.21
CA ILE A 497 1.12 22.00 -2.99
C ILE A 497 0.78 23.17 -2.06
N ILE A 498 0.03 22.94 -0.99
CA ILE A 498 -0.44 24.04 -0.12
C ILE A 498 0.69 24.81 0.60
N GLN A 499 1.91 24.27 0.66
CA GLN A 499 3.03 24.90 1.38
C GLN A 499 3.48 26.20 0.70
N ASP A 500 3.39 26.29 -0.63
CA ASP A 500 3.78 27.48 -1.41
C ASP A 500 2.56 28.14 -2.04
N SER A 501 2.16 29.30 -1.51
CA SER A 501 1.03 30.10 -2.00
C SER A 501 1.29 30.75 -3.37
N ALA A 502 2.55 30.93 -3.78
CA ALA A 502 2.92 31.56 -5.04
C ALA A 502 2.97 30.56 -6.21
N SER A 503 2.97 29.25 -5.90
CA SER A 503 2.98 28.18 -6.91
C SER A 503 1.74 28.22 -7.81
N ILE A 504 1.94 27.88 -9.09
CA ILE A 504 0.86 27.79 -10.07
C ILE A 504 -0.13 26.67 -9.66
N GLU A 505 0.41 25.60 -9.08
CA GLU A 505 -0.33 24.48 -8.49
C GLU A 505 -1.26 24.94 -7.36
N PHE A 506 -0.83 25.84 -6.48
CA PHE A 506 -1.68 26.40 -5.42
C PHE A 506 -2.86 27.17 -6.01
N MET A 507 -2.59 28.10 -6.93
CA MET A 507 -3.62 28.90 -7.60
C MET A 507 -4.62 28.01 -8.37
N ILE A 508 -4.14 26.94 -9.02
CA ILE A 508 -5.02 25.97 -9.70
C ILE A 508 -5.89 25.23 -8.69
N ILE A 509 -5.35 24.74 -7.58
CA ILE A 509 -6.11 24.03 -6.55
C ILE A 509 -7.14 24.94 -5.90
N GLU A 510 -6.78 26.19 -5.57
CA GLU A 510 -7.67 27.21 -5.02
C GLU A 510 -8.84 27.51 -5.98
N ARG A 511 -8.54 27.84 -7.24
CA ARG A 511 -9.54 28.08 -8.27
C ARG A 511 -10.45 26.86 -8.46
N GLN A 512 -9.89 25.66 -8.52
CA GLN A 512 -10.67 24.43 -8.73
C GLN A 512 -11.48 24.03 -7.50
N LEU A 513 -11.09 24.40 -6.27
CA LEU A 513 -11.91 24.20 -5.07
C LEU A 513 -13.24 24.94 -5.13
N CYS A 514 -13.20 26.18 -5.63
CA CYS A 514 -14.36 27.04 -5.84
C CYS A 514 -15.17 26.67 -7.10
N MET A 515 -14.49 26.32 -8.20
CA MET A 515 -15.13 26.11 -9.52
C MET A 515 -15.52 24.67 -9.85
N SER A 516 -15.08 23.65 -9.09
CA SER A 516 -15.43 22.25 -9.38
C SER A 516 -16.92 21.99 -9.14
N PRO A 517 -17.70 21.58 -10.16
CA PRO A 517 -19.10 21.22 -9.95
C PRO A 517 -19.20 19.95 -9.09
N PRO A 518 -20.25 19.80 -8.27
CA PRO A 518 -20.49 18.56 -7.57
C PRO A 518 -20.64 17.40 -8.56
N ASN A 519 -20.12 16.23 -8.20
CA ASN A 519 -20.14 14.97 -8.98
C ASN A 519 -19.19 14.87 -10.20
N SER A 520 -18.39 15.90 -10.56
CA SER A 520 -17.35 15.70 -11.59
C SER A 520 -16.21 14.81 -11.05
N ASN A 521 -15.79 13.79 -11.82
CA ASN A 521 -14.62 12.96 -11.50
C ASN A 521 -13.31 13.71 -11.78
N ASN A 522 -12.96 14.65 -10.90
CA ASN A 522 -11.71 15.38 -10.92
C ASN A 522 -10.93 15.19 -9.60
N PHE A 523 -9.70 15.72 -9.56
CA PHE A 523 -8.84 15.62 -8.36
C PHE A 523 -9.47 16.26 -7.12
N ILE A 524 -10.14 17.41 -7.27
CA ILE A 524 -10.72 18.18 -6.16
C ILE A 524 -11.88 17.44 -5.47
N ASN A 525 -12.83 16.91 -6.24
CA ASN A 525 -13.95 16.18 -5.64
C ASN A 525 -13.48 14.88 -4.99
N ARG A 526 -12.47 14.21 -5.57
CA ARG A 526 -11.81 13.06 -4.95
C ARG A 526 -11.08 13.42 -3.66
N LEU A 527 -10.42 14.58 -3.61
CA LEU A 527 -9.80 15.12 -2.39
C LEU A 527 -10.87 15.40 -1.31
N LYS A 528 -12.01 16.01 -1.67
CA LYS A 528 -13.15 16.22 -0.76
C LYS A 528 -13.66 14.88 -0.19
N GLU A 529 -13.98 13.90 -1.06
CA GLU A 529 -14.39 12.54 -0.67
C GLU A 529 -13.39 11.87 0.30
N ILE A 530 -12.08 12.04 0.07
CA ILE A 530 -11.03 11.47 0.91
C ILE A 530 -10.91 12.19 2.27
N LEU A 531 -11.03 13.52 2.32
CA LEU A 531 -11.04 14.28 3.57
C LEU A 531 -12.24 13.89 4.45
N ASP A 532 -13.45 13.87 3.87
CA ASP A 532 -14.69 13.49 4.53
C ASP A 532 -14.62 12.05 5.09
N LYS A 533 -14.15 11.09 4.26
CA LYS A 533 -13.96 9.68 4.63
C LYS A 533 -13.09 9.49 5.89
N TYR A 534 -12.10 10.35 6.08
CA TYR A 534 -11.15 10.26 7.21
C TYR A 534 -11.46 11.25 8.34
N GLY A 535 -12.52 12.05 8.25
CA GLY A 535 -12.87 13.06 9.25
C GLY A 535 -11.80 14.13 9.38
N LEU A 536 -11.15 14.50 8.28
CA LEU A 536 -10.16 15.57 8.21
C LEU A 536 -10.85 16.93 7.95
N PRO A 537 -10.24 18.07 8.34
CA PRO A 537 -10.76 19.39 8.01
C PRO A 537 -10.89 19.58 6.48
N LYS A 538 -11.78 20.49 6.05
CA LYS A 538 -12.00 20.74 4.62
C LYS A 538 -10.76 21.35 3.97
N ALA A 539 -10.61 21.17 2.66
CA ALA A 539 -9.45 21.65 1.92
C ALA A 539 -9.22 23.18 2.09
N GLN A 540 -10.29 23.98 2.13
CA GLN A 540 -10.23 25.42 2.42
C GLN A 540 -9.74 25.71 3.85
N GLU A 541 -10.24 24.96 4.86
CA GLU A 541 -9.83 25.12 6.26
C GLU A 541 -8.32 24.81 6.43
N ILE A 542 -7.81 23.82 5.69
CA ILE A 542 -6.40 23.43 5.62
C ILE A 542 -5.55 24.47 4.87
N MET A 543 -6.08 25.08 3.79
CA MET A 543 -5.36 26.10 3.03
C MET A 543 -5.26 27.44 3.77
N ASN A 544 -6.28 27.78 4.57
CA ASN A 544 -6.25 28.94 5.46
C ASN A 544 -5.31 28.71 6.65
N ASN A 545 -5.33 27.51 7.25
CA ASN A 545 -4.54 27.17 8.44
C ASN A 545 -3.44 26.14 8.09
N LYS A 546 -2.53 26.54 7.18
CA LYS A 546 -1.52 25.67 6.55
C LYS A 546 -0.71 24.84 7.57
N PRO A 547 -0.94 23.51 7.68
CA PRO A 547 -0.15 22.67 8.56
C PRO A 547 1.24 22.43 7.95
N THR A 548 2.28 22.38 8.79
CA THR A 548 3.61 21.96 8.32
C THR A 548 3.55 20.53 7.77
N LYS A 549 4.40 20.25 6.78
CA LYS A 549 4.51 18.96 6.08
C LYS A 549 4.58 17.75 7.04
N GLU A 550 5.23 17.91 8.19
CA GLU A 550 5.41 16.87 9.22
C GLU A 550 4.17 16.70 10.11
N ILE A 551 3.52 17.81 10.50
CA ILE A 551 2.24 17.79 11.21
C ILE A 551 1.17 17.16 10.32
N TRP A 552 1.09 17.56 9.06
CA TRP A 552 0.12 17.03 8.10
C TRP A 552 0.28 15.53 7.88
N LYS A 553 1.50 15.04 7.57
CA LYS A 553 1.78 13.59 7.44
C LYS A 553 1.38 12.81 8.70
N ARG A 554 1.63 13.37 9.90
CA ARG A 554 1.25 12.76 11.19
C ARG A 554 -0.26 12.68 11.36
N THR A 555 -0.98 13.76 11.05
CA THR A 555 -2.45 13.86 11.12
C THR A 555 -3.11 12.89 10.15
N VAL A 556 -2.71 12.89 8.87
CA VAL A 556 -3.19 11.95 7.84
C VAL A 556 -2.94 10.50 8.27
N LYS A 557 -1.72 10.16 8.75
CA LYS A 557 -1.41 8.80 9.23
C LYS A 557 -2.28 8.39 10.42
N LYS A 558 -2.58 9.31 11.35
CA LYS A 558 -3.45 9.06 12.51
C LYS A 558 -4.90 8.81 12.08
N ALA A 559 -5.46 9.68 11.23
CA ALA A 559 -6.83 9.57 10.75
C ALA A 559 -7.08 8.28 9.96
N ILE A 560 -6.15 7.92 9.05
CA ILE A 560 -6.19 6.66 8.29
C ILE A 560 -6.13 5.44 9.23
N ASN A 561 -5.30 5.48 10.27
CA ASN A 561 -5.26 4.42 11.29
C ASN A 561 -6.59 4.27 12.02
N MET A 562 -7.14 5.35 12.57
CA MET A 562 -8.38 5.32 13.36
C MET A 562 -9.58 4.85 12.53
N HIS A 563 -9.66 5.26 11.25
CA HIS A 563 -10.68 4.77 10.33
C HIS A 563 -10.60 3.25 10.14
N TRP A 564 -9.43 2.72 9.76
CA TRP A 564 -9.29 1.29 9.46
C TRP A 564 -9.31 0.39 10.71
N GLU A 565 -8.86 0.90 11.86
CA GLU A 565 -9.05 0.25 13.16
C GLU A 565 -10.54 0.05 13.46
N LYS A 566 -11.35 1.10 13.32
CA LYS A 566 -12.82 1.01 13.47
C LYS A 566 -13.45 0.04 12.47
N GLN A 567 -13.09 0.11 11.19
CA GLN A 567 -13.62 -0.80 10.15
C GLN A 567 -13.28 -2.27 10.47
N TRP A 568 -12.06 -2.56 10.89
CA TRP A 568 -11.65 -3.94 11.19
C TRP A 568 -12.25 -4.48 12.49
N LEU A 569 -12.52 -3.64 13.49
CA LEU A 569 -13.27 -4.04 14.68
C LEU A 569 -14.71 -4.45 14.31
N VAL A 570 -15.40 -3.64 13.52
CA VAL A 570 -16.75 -3.97 13.00
C VAL A 570 -16.71 -5.23 12.11
N GLU A 571 -15.69 -5.40 11.26
CA GLU A 571 -15.51 -6.65 10.51
C GLU A 571 -15.29 -7.87 11.43
N LYS A 572 -14.55 -7.71 12.54
CA LYS A 572 -14.29 -8.80 13.50
C LYS A 572 -15.56 -9.23 14.23
N GLU A 573 -16.34 -8.28 14.73
CA GLU A 573 -17.62 -8.54 15.43
C GLU A 573 -18.57 -9.37 14.55
N ASN A 574 -18.63 -9.05 13.27
CA ASN A 574 -19.47 -9.74 12.29
C ASN A 574 -18.86 -11.05 11.73
N LYS A 575 -17.66 -11.47 12.14
CA LYS A 575 -16.93 -12.62 11.52
C LYS A 575 -16.33 -13.56 12.56
N THR A 576 -16.99 -14.69 12.79
CA THR A 576 -16.50 -15.79 13.64
C THR A 576 -15.12 -16.31 13.22
N THR A 577 -14.72 -16.18 11.95
CA THR A 577 -13.35 -16.50 11.47
C THR A 577 -12.26 -15.61 12.07
N MET A 578 -12.62 -14.47 12.67
CA MET A 578 -11.72 -13.53 13.34
C MET A 578 -11.83 -13.58 14.88
N GLN A 579 -12.62 -14.51 15.46
CA GLN A 579 -12.91 -14.54 16.90
C GLN A 579 -11.65 -14.64 17.79
N TYR A 580 -10.60 -15.32 17.34
CA TYR A 580 -9.33 -15.47 18.09
C TYR A 580 -8.29 -14.39 17.77
N LEU A 581 -8.52 -13.58 16.73
CA LEU A 581 -7.60 -12.53 16.28
C LEU A 581 -7.80 -11.25 17.09
N GLU A 582 -6.74 -10.70 17.65
CA GLU A 582 -6.78 -9.36 18.25
C GLU A 582 -6.33 -8.30 17.24
N ILE A 583 -7.03 -7.17 17.25
CA ILE A 583 -6.69 -5.97 16.48
C ILE A 583 -6.00 -5.03 17.46
N ASN A 584 -4.70 -4.79 17.26
CA ASN A 584 -3.94 -3.84 18.07
C ASN A 584 -4.45 -2.41 17.82
N GLN A 585 -4.42 -1.55 18.85
CA GLN A 585 -4.60 -0.10 18.67
C GLN A 585 -3.58 0.45 17.66
N GLN A 586 -4.04 1.25 16.70
CA GLN A 586 -3.33 1.69 15.50
C GLN A 586 -2.64 0.51 14.79
N PRO A 587 -3.40 -0.39 14.15
CA PRO A 587 -2.89 -1.66 13.65
C PRO A 587 -1.96 -1.52 12.43
N ILE A 588 -2.03 -0.40 11.69
CA ILE A 588 -1.17 -0.17 10.52
C ILE A 588 0.25 0.17 10.99
N GLY A 589 1.21 -0.65 10.55
CA GLY A 589 2.60 -0.65 10.99
C GLY A 589 2.86 -1.55 12.21
N LYS A 590 1.87 -2.28 12.73
CA LYS A 590 2.00 -3.16 13.92
C LYS A 590 1.57 -4.60 13.59
N PRO A 591 2.44 -5.43 12.99
CA PRO A 591 2.15 -6.84 12.70
C PRO A 591 1.74 -7.63 13.95
N HIS A 592 1.00 -8.73 13.79
CA HIS A 592 0.63 -9.62 14.89
C HIS A 592 1.86 -10.34 15.47
N GLN A 593 1.84 -10.67 16.77
CA GLN A 593 3.02 -11.20 17.47
C GLN A 593 3.54 -12.53 16.89
N ILE A 594 2.65 -13.36 16.33
CA ILE A 594 2.98 -14.56 15.54
C ILE A 594 4.05 -14.29 14.47
N TRP A 595 4.02 -13.10 13.83
CA TRP A 595 5.02 -12.70 12.83
C TRP A 595 6.13 -11.78 13.38
N GLN A 596 5.86 -10.98 14.42
CA GLN A 596 6.92 -10.17 15.06
C GLN A 596 7.98 -11.04 15.75
N LEU A 597 7.60 -12.24 16.18
CA LEU A 597 8.41 -13.12 17.03
C LEU A 597 8.80 -14.43 16.34
N VAL A 598 8.80 -14.46 15.01
CA VAL A 598 9.26 -15.60 14.21
C VAL A 598 10.70 -15.35 13.71
N PRO A 599 11.68 -16.21 14.09
CA PRO A 599 13.00 -16.19 13.47
C PRO A 599 12.92 -16.41 11.95
N ASN A 600 13.91 -15.89 11.22
CA ASN A 600 14.07 -16.07 9.77
C ASN A 600 14.57 -17.50 9.44
N THR A 601 13.82 -18.54 9.84
CA THR A 601 14.13 -19.93 9.51
C THR A 601 12.89 -20.62 8.95
N THR A 602 13.08 -21.49 7.95
CA THR A 602 12.00 -22.24 7.29
C THR A 602 11.16 -23.07 8.25
N ILE A 603 11.74 -23.55 9.36
CA ILE A 603 11.01 -24.32 10.37
C ILE A 603 10.13 -23.39 11.21
N GLU A 604 10.65 -22.29 11.75
CA GLU A 604 9.86 -21.38 12.58
C GLU A 604 8.75 -20.67 11.78
N VAL A 605 9.03 -20.28 10.53
CA VAL A 605 8.00 -19.73 9.63
C VAL A 605 6.90 -20.76 9.33
N LYS A 606 7.24 -22.05 9.14
CA LYS A 606 6.24 -23.13 9.02
C LYS A 606 5.43 -23.33 10.31
N LYS A 607 6.04 -23.26 11.51
CA LYS A 607 5.29 -23.29 12.77
C LYS A 607 4.30 -22.12 12.88
N ALA A 608 4.76 -20.92 12.52
CA ALA A 608 3.95 -19.71 12.54
C ALA A 608 2.82 -19.75 11.49
N GLU A 609 3.04 -20.32 10.29
CA GLU A 609 2.00 -20.56 9.27
C GLU A 609 0.84 -21.41 9.82
N ILE A 610 1.13 -22.48 10.56
CA ILE A 610 0.10 -23.32 11.18
C ILE A 610 -0.71 -22.53 12.24
N LYS A 611 -0.03 -21.81 13.13
CA LYS A 611 -0.72 -20.99 14.15
C LYS A 611 -1.51 -19.83 13.55
N ALA A 612 -1.00 -19.19 12.49
CA ALA A 612 -1.68 -18.16 11.71
C ALA A 612 -2.94 -18.70 10.99
N ARG A 613 -2.95 -19.96 10.57
CA ARG A 613 -4.15 -20.62 10.03
C ARG A 613 -5.16 -20.99 11.12
N LEU A 614 -4.73 -21.32 12.32
CA LEU A 614 -5.63 -21.61 13.44
C LEU A 614 -6.32 -20.33 13.98
N ILE A 615 -5.56 -19.25 14.23
CA ILE A 615 -6.11 -17.98 14.72
C ILE A 615 -7.09 -17.31 13.74
N THR A 616 -6.90 -17.52 12.43
CA THR A 616 -7.82 -17.04 11.37
C THR A 616 -8.92 -18.03 10.99
N ARG A 617 -9.05 -19.15 11.71
CA ARG A 617 -9.97 -20.28 11.42
C ARG A 617 -9.94 -20.72 9.95
N THR A 618 -8.73 -20.87 9.41
CA THR A 618 -8.50 -21.37 8.05
C THR A 618 -7.71 -22.68 7.97
N TYR A 619 -7.23 -23.20 9.11
CA TYR A 619 -6.69 -24.55 9.24
C TYR A 619 -7.81 -25.59 9.12
N THR A 620 -7.77 -26.47 8.12
CA THR A 620 -8.90 -27.37 7.82
C THR A 620 -9.08 -28.49 8.86
N LEU A 621 -10.11 -28.33 9.70
CA LEU A 621 -10.65 -29.37 10.58
C LEU A 621 -11.94 -29.97 9.98
N GLN A 622 -12.42 -31.09 10.50
CA GLN A 622 -13.64 -31.73 9.98
C GLN A 622 -14.89 -30.88 10.17
N SER A 623 -15.00 -30.10 11.26
CA SER A 623 -16.08 -29.11 11.41
C SER A 623 -15.99 -27.91 10.46
N ASP A 624 -14.89 -27.78 9.69
CA ASP A 624 -14.83 -26.87 8.55
C ASP A 624 -15.21 -27.61 7.26
N ARG A 625 -14.74 -28.85 7.05
CA ARG A 625 -15.06 -29.67 5.87
C ARG A 625 -16.54 -29.96 5.74
N GLU A 626 -17.21 -30.35 6.82
CA GLU A 626 -18.66 -30.53 6.89
C GLU A 626 -19.40 -29.29 6.35
N LYS A 627 -19.00 -28.08 6.77
CA LYS A 627 -19.57 -26.82 6.26
C LYS A 627 -19.27 -26.56 4.78
N PHE A 628 -18.03 -26.80 4.32
CA PHE A 628 -17.67 -26.62 2.91
C PHE A 628 -18.33 -27.65 1.98
N THR A 629 -18.58 -28.87 2.46
CA THR A 629 -19.22 -29.93 1.68
C THR A 629 -20.74 -29.93 1.78
N ARG A 630 -21.32 -29.14 2.69
CA ARG A 630 -22.75 -29.09 3.05
C ARG A 630 -23.24 -30.41 3.67
N GLY A 631 -22.53 -30.89 4.69
CA GLY A 631 -22.88 -32.08 5.47
C GLY A 631 -22.55 -33.42 4.81
N ARG A 632 -21.86 -33.44 3.67
CA ARG A 632 -21.46 -34.69 2.98
C ARG A 632 -20.20 -35.32 3.58
N GLU A 633 -19.29 -34.53 4.14
CA GLU A 633 -18.28 -35.02 5.08
C GLU A 633 -18.79 -34.87 6.52
N SER A 634 -18.51 -35.86 7.36
CA SER A 634 -18.84 -35.85 8.80
C SER A 634 -17.99 -34.81 9.56
N ASP A 635 -18.56 -34.17 10.58
CA ASP A 635 -17.83 -33.23 11.43
C ASP A 635 -16.97 -33.92 12.51
N LYS A 636 -17.14 -35.24 12.70
CA LYS A 636 -16.40 -36.07 13.66
C LYS A 636 -14.89 -36.10 13.35
N CYS A 637 -14.08 -36.08 14.39
CA CYS A 637 -12.63 -36.15 14.28
C CYS A 637 -12.13 -37.49 13.74
N LEU A 638 -11.44 -37.49 12.59
CA LEU A 638 -10.83 -38.70 12.01
C LEU A 638 -9.78 -39.37 12.92
N LEU A 639 -9.29 -38.67 13.95
CA LEU A 639 -8.27 -39.23 14.85
C LEU A 639 -8.89 -40.12 15.93
N CYS A 640 -9.94 -39.63 16.60
CA CYS A 640 -10.54 -40.30 17.76
C CYS A 640 -12.03 -40.65 17.61
N GLU A 641 -12.69 -40.22 16.54
CA GLU A 641 -14.05 -40.57 16.07
C GLU A 641 -15.23 -40.26 17.02
N THR A 642 -14.97 -39.90 18.28
CA THR A 642 -15.96 -39.64 19.33
C THR A 642 -16.70 -38.31 19.22
N SER A 643 -16.07 -37.25 18.69
CA SER A 643 -16.59 -35.88 18.81
C SER A 643 -16.18 -34.97 17.64
N ARG A 644 -16.89 -33.85 17.49
CA ARG A 644 -16.70 -32.84 16.44
C ARG A 644 -15.28 -32.27 16.46
N GLU A 645 -14.58 -32.31 15.33
CA GLU A 645 -13.25 -31.70 15.20
C GLU A 645 -13.36 -30.21 14.93
N ASP A 646 -13.44 -29.41 16.00
CA ASP A 646 -13.26 -27.97 15.96
C ASP A 646 -11.93 -27.52 16.60
N THR A 647 -11.68 -26.21 16.63
CA THR A 647 -10.44 -25.64 17.16
C THR A 647 -10.23 -25.94 18.65
N HIS A 648 -11.31 -26.08 19.44
CA HIS A 648 -11.24 -26.46 20.84
C HIS A 648 -10.90 -27.95 20.97
N HIS A 649 -11.59 -28.82 20.22
CA HIS A 649 -11.29 -30.25 20.19
C HIS A 649 -9.83 -30.52 19.79
N PHE A 650 -9.38 -29.94 18.68
CA PHE A 650 -8.02 -30.14 18.16
C PHE A 650 -6.93 -29.69 19.15
N LEU A 651 -7.13 -28.56 19.86
CA LEU A 651 -6.14 -28.02 20.78
C LEU A 651 -6.24 -28.55 22.22
N ILE A 652 -7.42 -28.96 22.70
CA ILE A 652 -7.70 -29.18 24.12
C ILE A 652 -8.19 -30.61 24.44
N THR A 653 -9.17 -31.17 23.71
CA THR A 653 -9.87 -32.39 24.16
C THR A 653 -9.64 -33.65 23.33
N CYS A 654 -9.09 -33.57 22.11
CA CYS A 654 -8.83 -34.74 21.27
C CYS A 654 -7.97 -35.78 22.00
N THR A 655 -8.48 -37.00 22.19
CA THR A 655 -7.80 -38.07 22.96
C THR A 655 -6.58 -38.62 22.22
N ALA A 656 -6.70 -38.84 20.91
CA ALA A 656 -5.62 -39.29 20.03
C ALA A 656 -4.42 -38.31 19.94
N LEU A 657 -4.61 -37.05 20.36
CA LEU A 657 -3.54 -36.04 20.46
C LEU A 657 -3.07 -35.78 21.89
N LYS A 658 -3.64 -36.45 22.92
CA LYS A 658 -3.37 -36.20 24.34
C LYS A 658 -1.87 -36.26 24.68
N ILE A 659 -1.17 -37.32 24.27
CA ILE A 659 0.26 -37.52 24.61
C ILE A 659 1.13 -36.34 24.12
N GLU A 660 0.96 -35.92 22.86
CA GLU A 660 1.75 -34.81 22.31
C GLU A 660 1.28 -33.45 22.85
N ARG A 661 -0.01 -33.28 23.15
CA ARG A 661 -0.54 -32.07 23.81
C ARG A 661 0.03 -31.90 25.22
N ASP A 662 -0.06 -32.92 26.06
CA ASP A 662 0.34 -32.89 27.47
C ASP A 662 1.84 -32.60 27.61
N LYS A 663 2.66 -33.12 26.69
CA LYS A 663 4.10 -32.85 26.55
C LYS A 663 4.44 -31.36 26.37
N HIS A 664 3.66 -30.59 25.60
CA HIS A 664 3.89 -29.14 25.46
C HIS A 664 3.11 -28.31 26.48
N LEU A 665 1.95 -28.77 26.95
CA LEU A 665 1.19 -28.10 28.01
C LEU A 665 1.90 -28.18 29.36
N SER A 666 2.60 -29.28 29.67
CA SER A 666 3.45 -29.37 30.87
C SER A 666 4.62 -28.38 30.83
N VAL A 667 5.29 -28.22 29.69
CA VAL A 667 6.31 -27.18 29.47
C VAL A 667 5.72 -25.78 29.67
N LEU A 668 4.54 -25.51 29.10
CA LEU A 668 3.85 -24.23 29.27
C LEU A 668 3.44 -23.97 30.73
N LYS A 669 2.87 -24.96 31.42
CA LYS A 669 2.42 -24.88 32.82
C LYS A 669 3.60 -24.70 33.78
N SER A 670 4.73 -25.36 33.51
CA SER A 670 6.00 -25.17 34.23
C SER A 670 6.58 -23.77 34.00
N TYR A 671 6.70 -23.33 32.74
CA TYR A 671 7.17 -21.97 32.42
C TYR A 671 6.29 -20.90 33.09
N MET A 672 4.96 -21.05 33.04
CA MET A 672 4.03 -20.11 33.68
C MET A 672 4.10 -20.14 35.21
N LYS A 673 4.25 -21.31 35.84
CA LYS A 673 4.44 -21.42 37.30
C LYS A 673 5.63 -20.60 37.78
N ASN A 674 6.70 -20.55 36.98
CA ASN A 674 7.96 -19.90 37.35
C ASN A 674 8.02 -18.41 36.96
N ASN A 675 7.25 -17.98 35.94
CA ASN A 675 7.34 -16.62 35.38
C ASN A 675 6.09 -15.74 35.58
N THR A 676 4.97 -16.30 36.04
CA THR A 676 3.69 -15.57 36.21
C THR A 676 3.15 -15.72 37.63
N PRO A 677 2.20 -14.87 38.08
CA PRO A 677 1.60 -15.01 39.41
C PRO A 677 1.02 -16.42 39.63
N VAL A 678 1.14 -16.94 40.86
CA VAL A 678 0.71 -18.29 41.20
C VAL A 678 -0.75 -18.54 40.77
N GLY A 679 -1.03 -19.72 40.23
CA GLY A 679 -2.35 -20.10 39.74
C GLY A 679 -2.76 -19.51 38.38
N THR A 680 -1.95 -18.67 37.72
CA THR A 680 -2.34 -18.02 36.45
C THR A 680 -2.68 -19.00 35.32
N PHE A 681 -1.99 -20.15 35.20
CA PHE A 681 -2.39 -21.18 34.22
C PHE A 681 -3.77 -21.75 34.54
N ASN A 682 -4.00 -22.12 35.81
CA ASN A 682 -5.28 -22.69 36.23
C ASN A 682 -6.43 -21.70 35.99
N ARG A 683 -6.25 -20.40 36.28
CA ARG A 683 -7.26 -19.37 35.99
C ARG A 683 -7.55 -19.18 34.50
N VAL A 684 -6.60 -19.44 33.60
CA VAL A 684 -6.82 -19.47 32.14
C VAL A 684 -7.65 -20.70 31.72
N GLU A 685 -7.43 -21.83 32.41
CA GLU A 685 -8.10 -23.12 32.20
C GLU A 685 -9.55 -23.08 32.74
N GLU A 686 -9.74 -22.65 33.99
CA GLU A 686 -11.01 -22.44 34.70
C GLU A 686 -11.96 -21.47 33.97
N GLN A 687 -11.42 -20.38 33.38
CA GLN A 687 -12.22 -19.41 32.63
C GLN A 687 -12.49 -19.83 31.17
N GLY A 688 -12.10 -21.04 30.76
CA GLY A 688 -12.26 -21.54 29.38
C GLY A 688 -11.42 -20.77 28.33
N LEU A 689 -10.44 -19.96 28.75
CA LEU A 689 -9.67 -19.08 27.87
C LEU A 689 -8.47 -19.78 27.21
N LEU A 690 -8.19 -21.04 27.56
CA LEU A 690 -6.98 -21.77 27.14
C LEU A 690 -6.81 -21.84 25.60
N VAL A 691 -7.88 -21.95 24.82
CA VAL A 691 -7.81 -21.87 23.34
C VAL A 691 -7.31 -20.50 22.86
N LEU A 692 -7.90 -19.41 23.39
CA LEU A 692 -7.49 -18.05 23.05
C LEU A 692 -6.05 -17.78 23.54
N PHE A 693 -5.66 -18.34 24.68
CA PHE A 693 -4.32 -18.21 25.24
C PHE A 693 -3.26 -18.94 24.41
N ILE A 694 -3.55 -20.14 23.92
CA ILE A 694 -2.67 -20.88 23.00
C ILE A 694 -2.54 -20.15 21.65
N LEU A 695 -3.63 -19.59 21.12
CA LEU A 695 -3.62 -18.93 19.82
C LEU A 695 -3.10 -17.48 19.84
N ASN A 696 -3.31 -16.76 20.95
CA ASN A 696 -2.93 -15.36 21.11
C ASN A 696 -2.60 -15.00 22.58
N PRO A 697 -1.46 -15.45 23.12
CA PRO A 697 -1.05 -15.16 24.50
C PRO A 697 -0.66 -13.68 24.74
N SER A 698 -0.70 -12.87 23.68
CA SER A 698 -0.43 -11.43 23.71
C SER A 698 -1.71 -10.58 23.73
N ALA A 699 -2.89 -11.18 23.81
CA ALA A 699 -4.17 -10.46 23.86
C ALA A 699 -4.27 -9.49 25.06
N THR A 700 -4.88 -8.33 24.85
CA THR A 700 -5.22 -7.32 25.88
C THR A 700 -5.86 -7.93 27.12
N LYS A 701 -6.88 -8.78 26.94
CA LYS A 701 -7.54 -9.52 28.03
C LYS A 701 -6.56 -10.26 28.96
N PHE A 702 -5.44 -10.80 28.46
CA PHE A 702 -4.44 -11.47 29.30
C PHE A 702 -3.47 -10.50 30.00
N LYS A 703 -3.23 -9.32 29.43
CA LYS A 703 -2.50 -8.23 30.09
C LYS A 703 -3.31 -7.65 31.25
N GLU A 704 -4.61 -7.49 31.06
CA GLU A 704 -5.55 -6.98 32.06
C GLU A 704 -5.76 -7.98 33.21
N LEU A 705 -6.16 -9.22 32.90
CA LEU A 705 -6.47 -10.24 33.92
C LEU A 705 -5.23 -10.72 34.69
N PHE A 706 -4.06 -10.79 34.04
CA PHE A 706 -2.89 -11.49 34.59
C PHE A 706 -1.60 -10.67 34.64
N LYS A 707 -1.63 -9.39 34.22
CA LYS A 707 -0.50 -8.44 34.27
C LYS A 707 0.80 -8.96 33.65
N LEU A 708 0.67 -9.76 32.57
CA LEU A 708 1.81 -10.43 31.92
C LEU A 708 2.80 -9.40 31.32
N LYS A 709 4.07 -9.52 31.69
CA LYS A 709 5.17 -8.72 31.10
C LYS A 709 5.33 -9.09 29.62
N LYS A 710 5.71 -8.10 28.79
CA LYS A 710 5.88 -8.28 27.34
C LYS A 710 6.89 -9.38 26.97
N SER A 711 7.92 -9.63 27.79
CA SER A 711 8.87 -10.74 27.61
C SER A 711 8.18 -12.10 27.73
N ILE A 712 7.45 -12.32 28.82
CA ILE A 712 6.69 -13.56 29.10
C ILE A 712 5.76 -13.91 27.94
N CYS A 713 5.05 -12.90 27.39
CA CYS A 713 4.20 -13.10 26.22
C CYS A 713 4.95 -13.59 24.97
N LYS A 714 6.26 -13.27 24.81
CA LYS A 714 7.06 -13.78 23.68
C LYS A 714 7.41 -15.25 23.84
N ASP A 715 7.81 -15.65 25.03
CA ASP A 715 8.26 -17.02 25.29
C ASP A 715 7.06 -17.97 25.24
N ILE A 716 5.92 -17.55 25.79
CA ILE A 716 4.65 -18.26 25.66
C ILE A 716 4.19 -18.31 24.19
N GLU A 717 4.39 -17.25 23.40
CA GLU A 717 4.14 -17.29 21.95
C GLU A 717 5.00 -18.36 21.24
N ALA A 718 6.29 -18.49 21.59
CA ALA A 718 7.18 -19.51 21.02
C ALA A 718 6.83 -20.95 21.45
N ILE A 719 6.48 -21.16 22.73
CA ILE A 719 6.04 -22.45 23.27
C ILE A 719 4.72 -22.88 22.58
N THR A 720 3.71 -22.00 22.58
CA THR A 720 2.39 -22.29 21.99
C THR A 720 2.45 -22.44 20.47
N ARG A 721 3.32 -21.68 19.76
CA ARG A 721 3.64 -21.90 18.35
C ARG A 721 4.20 -23.30 18.09
N THR A 722 5.04 -23.82 18.98
CA THR A 722 5.58 -25.18 18.88
C THR A 722 4.53 -26.26 19.16
N LEU A 723 3.67 -26.07 20.18
CA LEU A 723 2.50 -26.92 20.45
C LEU A 723 1.59 -27.03 19.20
N CYS A 724 1.16 -25.91 18.63
CA CYS A 724 0.27 -25.92 17.46
C CYS A 724 0.87 -26.67 16.26
N TYR A 725 2.18 -26.53 16.03
CA TYR A 725 2.87 -27.25 14.96
C TYR A 725 3.00 -28.76 15.25
N SER A 726 3.34 -29.15 16.48
CA SER A 726 3.49 -30.58 16.83
C SER A 726 2.16 -31.33 16.74
N LEU A 727 1.05 -30.72 17.17
CA LEU A 727 -0.30 -31.26 16.97
C LEU A 727 -0.66 -31.39 15.48
N HIS A 728 -0.24 -30.43 14.64
CA HIS A 728 -0.42 -30.52 13.19
C HIS A 728 0.36 -31.68 12.57
N ILE A 729 1.63 -31.86 12.94
CA ILE A 729 2.44 -32.99 12.47
C ILE A 729 1.84 -34.33 12.93
N LYS A 730 1.50 -34.48 14.21
CA LYS A 730 0.91 -35.73 14.73
C LYS A 730 -0.44 -36.06 14.07
N ARG A 731 -1.31 -35.06 13.87
CA ARG A 731 -2.57 -35.22 13.10
C ARG A 731 -2.32 -35.63 11.66
N THR A 732 -1.31 -35.06 11.00
CA THR A 732 -1.00 -35.36 9.59
C THR A 732 -0.51 -36.80 9.44
N LEU A 733 0.40 -37.24 10.32
CA LEU A 733 0.87 -38.62 10.37
C LEU A 733 -0.27 -39.61 10.66
N LEU A 734 -1.12 -39.33 11.65
CA LEU A 734 -2.25 -40.22 12.00
C LEU A 734 -3.29 -40.32 10.88
N ASN A 735 -3.53 -39.24 10.13
CA ASN A 735 -4.38 -39.27 8.93
C ASN A 735 -3.73 -40.08 7.79
N GLN A 736 -2.39 -40.06 7.67
CA GLN A 736 -1.65 -40.87 6.69
C GLN A 736 -1.55 -42.36 7.06
N THR A 737 -1.84 -42.74 8.31
CA THR A 737 -1.95 -44.15 8.73
C THR A 737 -3.39 -44.68 8.74
N LYS A 738 -4.37 -43.87 8.34
CA LYS A 738 -5.80 -44.23 8.23
C LYS A 738 -6.35 -44.14 6.80
N ALA A 739 -5.50 -43.81 5.82
CA ALA A 739 -5.83 -43.61 4.41
C ALA A 739 -4.84 -44.39 3.53
#